data_AF-A0A2U1PX37-F1
#
_entry.id   AF-A0A2U1PX37-F1
#
_cell.length_a   1.000
_cell.length_b   1.000
_cell.length_c   1.000
_cell.angle_alpha   90.00
_cell.angle_beta   90.00
_cell.angle_gamma   90.00
#
_symmetry.space_group_name_H-M   'P 1'
#
loop_
_entity.id
_entity.type
_entity.pdbx_description
1 polymer ?
#
loop_
_entity_poly.entity_id
_entity_poly.type
_entity_poly.pdbx_seq_one_letter_code
_entity_poly.pdbx_strand_id
1 'polypeptide(L)'
;MSWQIGRMVHLVTLVLVFLTCMLSSALGASSSTKISLVSTTIFDVMKYGARGDGKTNDSPAFMNAWKAACQAQGNKRSILVIPRGRTFLLRPISFNGPCKPSNIFVQVSGNIVGPTKKTDWLGSHIDTWLSFSMVNGLTVSGSGRIDGQGPIWWENACIGTPAPVHLVTLVLVFLTCMLSSALGASSSTKISLVSTTIFDVMKYGARGDGKTNDSPAFMNAWKAACQAQGNKRSILVIPRGRTFLLRPISFNGPCKPSNIFVQVSGNIVGPTKKTDWLGSHIDTWLSFSMVNGLTVSGSGRIDGQGPIWWKNACIGTPAPGTTCHAPVALQFKRCNGLRLNGLTHVNSPRVHITITTCKGVILSNLHIMAPETSPNTDGINVAGDDCIAISGGSSNIKISGIMCGPGHGISIGALGHGGFDVVENIDVRNCTMKKTLTGVRIKSWQGGSGYARRISFAGIKFDAVYNPIIIDQYYCPTQKDCITSVRDDCIAISGGSSNIKISGIMCGPGHGISIGALGHGGFDVVENIDVRNCTMKKTLTGVRIKSWQGGSGYARRISFAGIKFDAVYNPIIIDQYYCPTQKDCITSTSAVKLSDITFRGISGTSSMDNVINISCSKTVPCTNIVVDRVYIKSAIPGRKVYGSCINAHGRASHVKPFLSCLKP
;
A
#
# COMPACT_ATOMS: atom_id res chain seq x y z
N MET A 1 -50.19 -40.63 0.81
CA MET A 1 -50.91 -39.99 -0.32
C MET A 1 -49.91 -39.10 -1.06
N SER A 2 -49.66 -39.23 -2.36
CA SER A 2 -50.19 -40.17 -3.36
C SER A 2 -49.30 -40.18 -4.63
N TRP A 3 -48.80 -41.37 -5.03
CA TRP A 3 -48.41 -41.83 -6.39
C TRP A 3 -47.33 -41.05 -7.18
N GLN A 4 -46.15 -41.62 -7.51
CA GLN A 4 -45.80 -42.57 -8.63
C GLN A 4 -46.01 -41.96 -10.04
N ILE A 5 -45.24 -42.19 -11.13
CA ILE A 5 -44.37 -43.28 -11.68
C ILE A 5 -43.19 -42.62 -12.48
N GLY A 6 -42.03 -43.19 -12.87
CA GLY A 6 -41.35 -44.46 -12.56
C GLY A 6 -40.62 -45.17 -13.75
N ARG A 7 -39.27 -45.06 -13.86
CA ARG A 7 -38.34 -45.78 -14.82
C ARG A 7 -38.46 -45.33 -16.33
N MET A 8 -37.61 -45.70 -17.32
CA MET A 8 -36.54 -46.72 -17.45
C MET A 8 -35.55 -46.41 -18.64
N VAL A 9 -34.25 -46.71 -18.47
CA VAL A 9 -33.28 -47.37 -19.41
C VAL A 9 -32.99 -46.85 -20.87
N HIS A 10 -31.72 -46.43 -21.04
CA HIS A 10 -30.71 -46.73 -22.09
C HIS A 10 -31.01 -47.30 -23.51
N LEU A 11 -30.21 -46.78 -24.48
CA LEU A 11 -29.22 -47.45 -25.40
C LEU A 11 -29.40 -47.31 -26.94
N VAL A 12 -28.25 -47.28 -27.64
CA VAL A 12 -27.97 -47.72 -29.06
C VAL A 12 -28.23 -46.77 -30.27
N THR A 13 -27.11 -46.18 -30.74
CA THR A 13 -26.50 -46.35 -32.11
C THR A 13 -27.06 -45.67 -33.39
N LEU A 14 -26.41 -44.56 -33.77
CA LEU A 14 -25.55 -44.36 -34.99
C LEU A 14 -26.08 -44.57 -36.44
N VAL A 15 -25.71 -43.63 -37.35
CA VAL A 15 -25.28 -43.77 -38.79
C VAL A 15 -26.10 -43.06 -39.92
N LEU A 16 -25.40 -42.18 -40.69
CA LEU A 16 -25.63 -41.63 -42.07
C LEU A 16 -26.93 -40.82 -42.35
N VAL A 17 -27.05 -39.94 -43.37
CA VAL A 17 -26.52 -39.87 -44.76
C VAL A 17 -26.04 -38.44 -45.17
N PHE A 18 -25.32 -38.37 -46.30
CA PHE A 18 -24.55 -37.25 -46.89
C PHE A 18 -25.30 -36.31 -47.87
N LEU A 19 -24.87 -35.03 -47.88
CA LEU A 19 -24.59 -34.12 -49.02
C LEU A 19 -25.67 -33.60 -50.03
N THR A 20 -25.36 -32.39 -50.55
CA THR A 20 -25.82 -31.66 -51.78
C THR A 20 -26.84 -30.50 -51.57
N CYS A 21 -26.81 -29.38 -52.33
CA CYS A 21 -25.71 -28.66 -52.99
C CYS A 21 -26.13 -27.18 -53.29
N MET A 22 -25.19 -26.23 -53.20
CA MET A 22 -25.08 -24.91 -53.88
C MET A 22 -26.27 -23.92 -54.07
N LEU A 23 -25.99 -22.68 -53.62
CA LEU A 23 -26.24 -21.37 -54.26
C LEU A 23 -27.66 -20.80 -54.46
N SER A 24 -27.95 -19.73 -53.70
CA SER A 24 -28.57 -18.48 -54.22
C SER A 24 -28.20 -17.25 -53.37
N SER A 25 -27.64 -16.22 -54.02
CA SER A 25 -27.68 -14.77 -53.70
C SER A 25 -27.60 -14.25 -52.24
N ALA A 26 -26.42 -13.73 -51.91
CA ALA A 26 -26.11 -12.48 -51.20
C ALA A 26 -27.22 -11.64 -50.52
N LEU A 27 -27.00 -11.25 -49.24
CA LEU A 27 -26.69 -9.86 -48.81
C LEU A 27 -26.60 -9.72 -47.27
N GLY A 28 -25.54 -9.06 -46.78
CA GLY A 28 -25.62 -8.19 -45.60
C GLY A 28 -25.48 -8.75 -44.16
N ALA A 29 -24.64 -8.05 -43.39
CA ALA A 29 -24.69 -7.84 -41.93
C ALA A 29 -24.12 -8.87 -40.91
N SER A 30 -23.05 -8.42 -40.24
CA SER A 30 -22.64 -8.75 -38.86
C SER A 30 -22.52 -10.22 -38.44
N SER A 31 -21.37 -10.83 -38.74
CA SER A 31 -20.82 -11.89 -37.87
C SER A 31 -20.40 -11.29 -36.53
N SER A 32 -21.29 -11.37 -35.53
CA SER A 32 -20.91 -11.17 -34.14
C SER A 32 -20.05 -12.35 -33.71
N THR A 33 -18.75 -12.11 -33.46
CA THR A 33 -17.87 -13.12 -32.88
C THR A 33 -18.42 -13.50 -31.51
N LYS A 34 -19.00 -14.69 -31.38
CA LYS A 34 -19.43 -15.24 -30.08
C LYS A 34 -18.22 -15.31 -29.16
N ILE A 35 -18.09 -14.32 -28.29
CA ILE A 35 -17.16 -14.37 -27.15
C ILE A 35 -17.54 -15.63 -26.36
N SER A 36 -16.63 -16.59 -26.31
CA SER A 36 -16.75 -17.74 -25.42
C SER A 36 -16.67 -17.23 -23.99
N LEU A 37 -17.84 -16.93 -23.41
CA LEU A 37 -17.99 -16.66 -21.99
C LEU A 37 -17.53 -17.90 -21.24
N VAL A 38 -16.32 -17.85 -20.68
CA VAL A 38 -15.75 -18.94 -19.87
C VAL A 38 -16.71 -19.23 -18.73
N SER A 39 -17.51 -20.30 -18.88
CA SER A 39 -18.57 -20.63 -17.93
C SER A 39 -17.94 -20.82 -16.56
N THR A 40 -18.33 -19.97 -15.62
CA THR A 40 -17.74 -19.88 -14.29
C THR A 40 -18.59 -20.65 -13.30
N THR A 41 -17.99 -21.57 -12.54
CA THR A 41 -18.69 -22.39 -11.55
C THR A 41 -18.31 -21.92 -10.15
N ILE A 42 -19.33 -21.61 -9.34
CA ILE A 42 -19.17 -21.02 -8.00
C ILE A 42 -19.45 -22.07 -6.92
N PHE A 43 -18.49 -22.24 -6.02
CA PHE A 43 -18.48 -23.16 -4.90
C PHE A 43 -18.50 -22.36 -3.61
N ASP A 44 -19.67 -21.94 -3.16
CA ASP A 44 -19.84 -21.22 -1.89
C ASP A 44 -19.71 -22.19 -0.70
N VAL A 45 -18.77 -21.94 0.21
CA VAL A 45 -18.52 -22.79 1.39
C VAL A 45 -19.75 -23.03 2.26
N MET A 46 -20.71 -22.08 2.28
CA MET A 46 -21.98 -22.24 3.00
C MET A 46 -22.80 -23.42 2.44
N LYS A 47 -22.76 -23.66 1.13
CA LYS A 47 -23.44 -24.78 0.47
C LYS A 47 -22.81 -26.14 0.78
N TYR A 48 -21.63 -26.16 1.39
CA TYR A 48 -20.91 -27.36 1.83
C TYR A 48 -20.94 -27.55 3.36
N GLY A 49 -21.81 -26.80 4.06
CA GLY A 49 -22.08 -26.97 5.49
C GLY A 49 -21.31 -26.03 6.42
N ALA A 50 -20.62 -25.00 5.89
CA ALA A 50 -19.94 -24.03 6.74
C ALA A 50 -20.97 -23.17 7.52
N ARG A 51 -20.72 -22.92 8.81
CA ARG A 51 -21.58 -22.08 9.66
C ARG A 51 -21.17 -20.62 9.62
N GLY A 52 -19.87 -20.33 9.61
CA GLY A 52 -19.38 -18.95 9.54
C GLY A 52 -19.68 -18.11 10.78
N ASP A 53 -19.67 -18.75 11.96
CA ASP A 53 -19.94 -18.17 13.30
C ASP A 53 -18.68 -17.77 14.10
N GLY A 54 -17.49 -18.10 13.58
CA GLY A 54 -16.18 -17.89 14.19
C GLY A 54 -15.85 -18.85 15.34
N LYS A 55 -16.65 -19.91 15.53
CA LYS A 55 -16.56 -20.84 16.68
C LYS A 55 -16.64 -22.31 16.28
N THR A 56 -17.38 -22.64 15.23
CA THR A 56 -17.52 -24.00 14.70
C THR A 56 -16.40 -24.29 13.70
N ASN A 57 -15.77 -25.46 13.79
CA ASN A 57 -14.74 -25.89 12.84
C ASN A 57 -15.33 -26.07 11.43
N ASP A 58 -15.10 -25.09 10.56
CA ASP A 58 -15.58 -25.05 9.17
C ASP A 58 -14.64 -25.78 8.19
N SER A 59 -13.48 -26.28 8.63
CA SER A 59 -12.51 -27.00 7.77
C SER A 59 -13.11 -28.16 6.96
N PRO A 60 -14.03 -29.00 7.48
CA PRO A 60 -14.67 -30.05 6.69
C PRO A 60 -15.49 -29.50 5.51
N ALA A 61 -16.23 -28.40 5.72
CA ALA A 61 -17.01 -27.75 4.68
C ALA A 61 -16.12 -27.12 3.60
N PHE A 62 -15.03 -26.47 4.02
CA PHE A 62 -14.01 -25.93 3.11
C PHE A 62 -13.34 -27.05 2.28
N MET A 63 -13.04 -28.20 2.89
CA MET A 63 -12.47 -29.35 2.19
C MET A 63 -13.44 -29.93 1.15
N ASN A 64 -14.72 -30.04 1.48
CA ASN A 64 -15.75 -30.53 0.56
C ASN A 64 -15.97 -29.57 -0.62
N ALA A 65 -16.05 -28.26 -0.33
CA ALA A 65 -16.15 -27.21 -1.34
C ALA A 65 -14.91 -27.19 -2.26
N TRP A 66 -13.71 -27.37 -1.68
CA TRP A 66 -12.46 -27.47 -2.43
C TRP A 66 -12.44 -28.69 -3.35
N LYS A 67 -12.77 -29.88 -2.85
CA LYS A 67 -12.83 -31.12 -3.65
C LYS A 67 -13.76 -30.94 -4.86
N ALA A 68 -14.94 -30.35 -4.65
CA ALA A 68 -15.87 -30.04 -5.73
C ALA A 68 -15.30 -29.02 -6.73
N ALA A 69 -14.70 -27.93 -6.24
CA ALA A 69 -14.09 -26.90 -7.09
C ALA A 69 -12.91 -27.43 -7.93
N CYS A 70 -12.11 -28.33 -7.36
CA CYS A 70 -10.93 -28.94 -7.94
C CYS A 70 -11.27 -30.05 -8.96
N GLN A 71 -12.44 -30.70 -8.83
CA GLN A 71 -12.91 -31.77 -9.71
C GLN A 71 -13.92 -31.33 -10.80
N ALA A 72 -14.22 -30.03 -10.89
CA ALA A 72 -15.13 -29.48 -11.90
C ALA A 72 -14.66 -29.80 -13.33
N GLN A 73 -15.62 -30.20 -14.20
CA GLN A 73 -15.35 -30.71 -15.55
C GLN A 73 -15.32 -29.61 -16.63
N GLY A 74 -14.42 -29.77 -17.60
CA GLY A 74 -14.18 -28.84 -18.71
C GLY A 74 -13.17 -27.73 -18.37
N ASN A 75 -12.68 -27.02 -19.40
CA ASN A 75 -11.75 -25.86 -19.28
C ASN A 75 -12.47 -24.61 -18.71
N LYS A 76 -13.08 -24.78 -17.53
CA LYS A 76 -13.96 -23.82 -16.86
C LYS A 76 -13.25 -23.14 -15.71
N ARG A 77 -13.75 -21.96 -15.34
CA ARG A 77 -13.25 -21.17 -14.21
C ARG A 77 -13.97 -21.64 -12.94
N SER A 78 -13.25 -22.24 -11.99
CA SER A 78 -13.81 -22.54 -10.66
C SER A 78 -13.57 -21.38 -9.70
N ILE A 79 -14.56 -21.01 -8.89
CA ILE A 79 -14.41 -20.03 -7.80
C ILE A 79 -14.94 -20.62 -6.49
N LEU A 80 -14.04 -20.92 -5.55
CA LEU A 80 -14.38 -21.18 -4.16
C LEU A 80 -14.70 -19.85 -3.48
N VAL A 81 -15.93 -19.63 -3.01
CA VAL A 81 -16.38 -18.37 -2.40
C VAL A 81 -16.51 -18.51 -0.89
N ILE A 82 -15.92 -17.56 -0.18
CA ILE A 82 -16.01 -17.39 1.26
C ILE A 82 -16.77 -16.08 1.51
N PRO A 83 -18.08 -16.12 1.82
CA PRO A 83 -18.95 -14.95 1.72
C PRO A 83 -18.72 -13.89 2.82
N ARG A 84 -19.02 -12.63 2.47
CA ARG A 84 -18.90 -11.46 3.37
C ARG A 84 -19.89 -11.55 4.54
N GLY A 85 -19.50 -10.96 5.69
CA GLY A 85 -20.36 -10.88 6.88
C GLY A 85 -20.38 -12.15 7.74
N ARG A 86 -19.50 -13.10 7.46
CA ARG A 86 -19.29 -14.34 8.21
C ARG A 86 -17.83 -14.47 8.65
N THR A 87 -17.59 -15.28 9.68
CA THR A 87 -16.25 -15.60 10.20
C THR A 87 -16.10 -17.11 10.27
N PHE A 88 -15.14 -17.69 9.57
CA PHE A 88 -14.98 -19.14 9.45
C PHE A 88 -13.78 -19.61 10.28
N LEU A 89 -14.01 -20.49 11.25
CA LEU A 89 -12.92 -21.05 12.06
C LEU A 89 -12.35 -22.28 11.34
N LEU A 90 -11.08 -22.21 10.93
CA LEU A 90 -10.41 -23.32 10.24
C LEU A 90 -9.28 -23.88 11.09
N ARG A 91 -9.34 -25.17 11.43
CA ARG A 91 -8.16 -25.95 11.84
C ARG A 91 -7.19 -26.13 10.65
N PRO A 92 -5.90 -26.45 10.88
CA PRO A 92 -4.91 -26.68 9.82
C PRO A 92 -5.44 -27.54 8.66
N ILE A 93 -5.29 -27.06 7.44
CA ILE A 93 -5.95 -27.63 6.24
C ILE A 93 -5.08 -27.47 4.98
N SER A 94 -4.95 -28.58 4.22
CA SER A 94 -4.23 -28.61 2.95
C SER A 94 -5.16 -28.86 1.76
N PHE A 95 -5.30 -27.83 0.92
CA PHE A 95 -6.05 -27.83 -0.32
C PHE A 95 -5.21 -28.43 -1.45
N ASN A 96 -5.32 -29.74 -1.61
CA ASN A 96 -4.49 -30.51 -2.55
C ASN A 96 -5.15 -30.59 -3.94
N GLY A 97 -4.34 -30.40 -4.98
CA GLY A 97 -4.60 -30.80 -6.37
C GLY A 97 -3.89 -32.13 -6.72
N PRO A 98 -3.67 -32.43 -8.01
CA PRO A 98 -3.97 -31.61 -9.19
C PRO A 98 -5.47 -31.40 -9.40
N CYS A 99 -5.83 -30.20 -9.85
CA CYS A 99 -7.21 -29.82 -10.18
C CYS A 99 -7.44 -29.87 -11.69
N LYS A 100 -8.65 -30.29 -12.09
CA LYS A 100 -9.08 -30.34 -13.50
C LYS A 100 -9.25 -28.95 -14.14
N PRO A 101 -9.79 -27.92 -13.44
CA PRO A 101 -9.81 -26.56 -13.94
C PRO A 101 -8.41 -25.98 -14.15
N SER A 102 -8.18 -25.36 -15.31
CA SER A 102 -6.95 -24.61 -15.61
C SER A 102 -6.81 -23.31 -14.83
N ASN A 103 -7.89 -22.81 -14.23
CA ASN A 103 -7.91 -21.63 -13.37
C ASN A 103 -8.87 -21.86 -12.19
N ILE A 104 -8.33 -21.84 -10.97
CA ILE A 104 -9.10 -22.01 -9.73
C ILE A 104 -8.91 -20.78 -8.84
N PHE A 105 -10.02 -20.13 -8.51
CA PHE A 105 -10.05 -18.92 -7.70
C PHE A 105 -10.53 -19.25 -6.29
N VAL A 106 -9.93 -18.61 -5.29
CA VAL A 106 -10.42 -18.61 -3.91
C VAL A 106 -10.77 -17.17 -3.54
N GLN A 107 -12.06 -16.86 -3.54
CA GLN A 107 -12.60 -15.52 -3.31
C GLN A 107 -12.91 -15.31 -1.83
N VAL A 108 -11.97 -14.71 -1.10
CA VAL A 108 -12.04 -14.44 0.33
C VAL A 108 -12.78 -13.11 0.57
N SER A 109 -14.09 -13.17 0.87
CA SER A 109 -14.92 -11.97 1.13
C SER A 109 -15.36 -11.84 2.59
N GLY A 110 -15.39 -12.95 3.34
CA GLY A 110 -15.59 -13.02 4.80
C GLY A 110 -14.28 -13.11 5.58
N ASN A 111 -14.37 -13.36 6.88
CA ASN A 111 -13.20 -13.57 7.74
C ASN A 111 -12.88 -15.06 7.85
N ILE A 112 -11.60 -15.43 7.90
CA ILE A 112 -11.11 -16.74 8.29
C ILE A 112 -10.27 -16.56 9.55
N VAL A 113 -10.51 -17.37 10.58
CA VAL A 113 -9.78 -17.34 11.85
C VAL A 113 -9.15 -18.70 12.18
N GLY A 114 -7.94 -18.67 12.72
CA GLY A 114 -7.29 -19.87 13.27
C GLY A 114 -7.87 -20.23 14.65
N PRO A 115 -7.57 -21.40 15.21
CA PRO A 115 -8.03 -21.77 16.55
C PRO A 115 -7.31 -21.03 17.69
N THR A 116 -8.02 -20.69 18.77
CA THR A 116 -7.46 -20.15 20.02
C THR A 116 -6.92 -21.21 20.99
N LYS A 117 -6.99 -22.51 20.67
CA LYS A 117 -6.49 -23.58 21.54
C LYS A 117 -5.38 -24.34 20.83
N LYS A 118 -4.21 -24.49 21.46
CA LYS A 118 -3.07 -25.24 20.89
C LYS A 118 -3.45 -26.67 20.45
N THR A 119 -4.36 -27.32 21.16
CA THR A 119 -4.89 -28.66 20.82
C THR A 119 -5.66 -28.72 19.50
N ASP A 120 -6.25 -27.60 19.05
CA ASP A 120 -6.96 -27.52 17.77
C ASP A 120 -6.02 -27.33 16.56
N TRP A 121 -4.71 -27.15 16.80
CA TRP A 121 -3.66 -27.08 15.77
C TRP A 121 -2.97 -28.43 15.50
N LEU A 122 -3.42 -29.51 16.13
CA LEU A 122 -2.84 -30.84 15.98
C LEU A 122 -3.29 -31.51 14.67
N GLY A 123 -2.31 -32.01 13.91
CA GLY A 123 -2.54 -32.72 12.63
C GLY A 123 -1.27 -32.81 11.79
N SER A 124 -1.38 -33.40 10.59
CA SER A 124 -0.32 -33.32 9.58
C SER A 124 -0.13 -31.87 9.13
N HIS A 125 1.11 -31.36 9.22
CA HIS A 125 1.53 -29.97 8.95
C HIS A 125 1.31 -28.96 10.10
N ILE A 126 1.90 -29.21 11.27
CA ILE A 126 1.95 -28.26 12.40
C ILE A 126 2.58 -26.89 12.03
N ASP A 127 3.45 -26.84 11.01
CA ASP A 127 4.15 -25.64 10.56
C ASP A 127 3.37 -24.77 9.56
N THR A 128 2.17 -25.19 9.12
CA THR A 128 1.41 -24.45 8.09
C THR A 128 -0.09 -24.57 8.28
N TRP A 129 -0.72 -23.42 8.54
CA TRP A 129 -2.15 -23.32 8.81
C TRP A 129 -3.05 -23.58 7.59
N LEU A 130 -2.79 -22.89 6.48
CA LEU A 130 -3.55 -22.99 5.24
C LEU A 130 -2.56 -23.27 4.09
N SER A 131 -2.55 -24.48 3.55
CA SER A 131 -1.69 -24.86 2.42
C SER A 131 -2.48 -25.14 1.15
N PHE A 132 -1.89 -24.81 0.00
CA PHE A 132 -2.33 -25.27 -1.31
C PHE A 132 -1.18 -26.03 -1.96
N SER A 133 -1.42 -27.27 -2.36
CA SER A 133 -0.37 -28.15 -2.87
C SER A 133 -0.76 -28.77 -4.21
N MET A 134 0.17 -28.83 -5.17
CA MET A 134 -0.06 -29.34 -6.53
C MET A 134 -1.21 -28.64 -7.30
N VAL A 135 -1.45 -27.35 -7.06
CA VAL A 135 -2.53 -26.58 -7.72
C VAL A 135 -1.99 -25.66 -8.82
N ASN A 136 -2.38 -25.93 -10.07
CA ASN A 136 -2.07 -25.06 -11.20
C ASN A 136 -3.18 -23.98 -11.37
N GLY A 137 -2.79 -22.77 -11.78
CA GLY A 137 -3.75 -21.69 -12.05
C GLY A 137 -4.49 -21.15 -10.81
N LEU A 138 -3.94 -21.33 -9.60
CA LEU A 138 -4.52 -20.83 -8.36
C LEU A 138 -4.44 -19.30 -8.26
N THR A 139 -5.57 -18.66 -8.00
CA THR A 139 -5.67 -17.23 -7.65
C THR A 139 -6.45 -17.06 -6.35
N VAL A 140 -5.79 -16.63 -5.27
CA VAL A 140 -6.47 -16.24 -4.02
C VAL A 140 -6.66 -14.72 -4.02
N SER A 141 -7.88 -14.22 -3.83
CA SER A 141 -8.16 -12.78 -3.83
C SER A 141 -9.44 -12.43 -3.07
N GLY A 142 -9.59 -11.16 -2.66
CA GLY A 142 -10.84 -10.66 -2.07
C GLY A 142 -10.63 -9.63 -0.96
N SER A 143 -11.73 -9.17 -0.36
CA SER A 143 -11.74 -8.10 0.66
C SER A 143 -11.81 -8.63 2.11
N GLY A 144 -11.74 -9.95 2.30
CA GLY A 144 -11.87 -10.62 3.58
C GLY A 144 -10.58 -10.62 4.41
N ARG A 145 -10.71 -10.92 5.72
CA ARG A 145 -9.58 -11.02 6.65
C ARG A 145 -9.18 -12.49 6.81
N ILE A 146 -7.89 -12.79 6.81
CA ILE A 146 -7.35 -14.07 7.28
C ILE A 146 -6.51 -13.78 8.52
N ASP A 147 -6.83 -14.42 9.64
CA ASP A 147 -6.25 -14.14 10.96
C ASP A 147 -5.86 -15.43 11.68
N GLY A 148 -4.56 -15.67 11.81
CA GLY A 148 -4.04 -16.90 12.44
C GLY A 148 -4.25 -16.98 13.95
N GLN A 149 -4.81 -15.96 14.61
CA GLN A 149 -5.03 -15.91 16.07
C GLN A 149 -3.80 -16.31 16.88
N GLY A 150 -2.63 -15.84 16.43
CA GLY A 150 -1.34 -16.30 16.92
C GLY A 150 -0.90 -15.99 18.37
N PRO A 151 -1.54 -15.09 19.18
CA PRO A 151 -1.07 -14.82 20.55
C PRO A 151 -0.83 -16.05 21.43
N ILE A 152 -1.61 -17.11 21.22
CA ILE A 152 -1.47 -18.42 21.89
C ILE A 152 -0.07 -19.06 21.71
N TRP A 153 0.68 -18.67 20.68
CA TRP A 153 2.02 -19.17 20.37
C TRP A 153 3.15 -18.33 20.96
N TRP A 154 2.92 -17.03 21.23
CA TRP A 154 3.98 -16.11 21.67
C TRP A 154 3.77 -15.48 23.05
N GLU A 155 2.57 -15.50 23.62
CA GLU A 155 2.32 -15.01 24.99
C GLU A 155 2.95 -15.89 26.08
N ASN A 156 3.40 -17.11 25.74
CA ASN A 156 4.11 -18.04 26.63
C ASN A 156 5.22 -18.80 25.88
N ALA A 157 6.04 -18.10 25.07
CA ALA A 157 7.14 -18.73 24.34
C ALA A 157 8.34 -18.98 25.27
N CYS A 158 8.72 -20.25 25.45
CA CYS A 158 9.90 -20.63 26.23
C CYS A 158 11.18 -20.11 25.57
N ILE A 159 11.93 -19.24 26.25
CA ILE A 159 13.29 -18.86 25.86
C ILE A 159 14.23 -20.00 26.26
N GLY A 160 14.31 -21.04 25.43
CA GLY A 160 15.17 -22.20 25.62
C GLY A 160 16.48 -22.09 24.83
N THR A 161 17.61 -22.31 25.50
CA THR A 161 18.93 -22.45 24.87
C THR A 161 18.99 -23.66 23.93
N PRO A 162 19.71 -23.59 22.79
CA PRO A 162 19.75 -24.70 21.83
C PRO A 162 20.57 -25.88 22.35
N ALA A 163 19.96 -27.07 22.39
CA ALA A 163 20.66 -28.34 22.56
C ALA A 163 21.25 -28.84 21.21
N PRO A 164 22.37 -29.58 21.22
CA PRO A 164 22.95 -30.13 20.00
C PRO A 164 22.21 -31.41 19.55
N VAL A 165 22.11 -31.62 18.24
CA VAL A 165 21.66 -32.90 17.66
C VAL A 165 22.64 -33.37 16.59
N HIS A 166 22.87 -34.69 16.58
CA HIS A 166 24.03 -35.36 15.99
C HIS A 166 23.95 -35.56 14.47
N LEU A 167 25.11 -35.80 13.87
CA LEU A 167 25.24 -36.39 12.53
C LEU A 167 24.60 -37.79 12.50
N VAL A 168 23.89 -38.10 11.41
CA VAL A 168 23.85 -39.46 10.86
C VAL A 168 24.06 -39.37 9.34
N THR A 169 25.02 -40.15 8.85
CA THR A 169 25.44 -40.26 7.45
C THR A 169 24.56 -41.26 6.71
N LEU A 170 24.29 -41.06 5.41
CA LEU A 170 24.11 -42.19 4.48
C LEU A 170 24.51 -41.82 3.04
N VAL A 171 24.80 -42.84 2.22
CA VAL A 171 25.84 -42.79 1.17
C VAL A 171 25.37 -43.38 -0.18
N LEU A 172 25.62 -42.62 -1.26
CA LEU A 172 25.91 -42.98 -2.67
C LEU A 172 25.00 -43.88 -3.55
N VAL A 173 25.37 -43.82 -4.85
CA VAL A 173 25.16 -44.73 -6.02
C VAL A 173 24.11 -44.20 -7.02
N PHE A 174 24.51 -43.50 -8.10
CA PHE A 174 24.95 -43.98 -9.45
C PHE A 174 23.82 -44.63 -10.29
N LEU A 175 23.72 -44.58 -11.64
CA LEU A 175 24.55 -44.01 -12.74
C LEU A 175 23.64 -43.60 -13.95
N THR A 176 24.26 -43.07 -15.00
CA THR A 176 23.74 -42.65 -16.33
C THR A 176 23.10 -43.74 -17.22
N CYS A 177 22.31 -43.33 -18.22
CA CYS A 177 22.42 -43.90 -19.58
C CYS A 177 22.14 -42.85 -20.68
N MET A 178 22.62 -43.11 -21.91
CA MET A 178 22.75 -42.15 -23.02
C MET A 178 21.68 -42.28 -24.13
N LEU A 179 21.78 -41.34 -25.08
CA LEU A 179 21.00 -41.14 -26.31
C LEU A 179 20.64 -42.40 -27.12
N SER A 180 19.51 -42.30 -27.84
CA SER A 180 19.44 -42.59 -29.29
C SER A 180 18.43 -41.65 -29.97
N SER A 181 18.68 -41.31 -31.23
CA SER A 181 17.93 -40.33 -32.03
C SER A 181 16.94 -40.99 -33.01
N ALA A 182 15.88 -40.26 -33.39
CA ALA A 182 15.15 -40.50 -34.63
C ALA A 182 14.63 -39.16 -35.20
N LEU A 183 14.89 -38.91 -36.48
CA LEU A 183 14.42 -37.75 -37.23
C LEU A 183 12.99 -37.99 -37.74
N GLY A 184 12.17 -36.94 -37.72
CA GLY A 184 10.82 -36.95 -38.29
C GLY A 184 10.38 -35.52 -38.59
N ALA A 185 10.71 -35.04 -39.80
CA ALA A 185 10.31 -33.70 -40.23
C ALA A 185 8.86 -33.72 -40.73
N SER A 186 7.98 -32.96 -40.08
CA SER A 186 6.68 -32.57 -40.64
C SER A 186 6.52 -31.06 -40.57
N SER A 187 6.13 -30.44 -41.69
CA SER A 187 5.91 -29.00 -41.78
C SER A 187 4.71 -28.60 -40.93
N SER A 188 4.98 -28.10 -39.71
CA SER A 188 3.99 -27.45 -38.86
C SER A 188 4.25 -25.95 -38.84
N THR A 189 3.20 -25.17 -39.10
CA THR A 189 3.21 -23.72 -38.99
C THR A 189 3.63 -23.32 -37.57
N LYS A 190 4.82 -22.70 -37.45
CA LYS A 190 5.39 -22.30 -36.15
C LYS A 190 4.54 -21.23 -35.49
N ILE A 191 3.57 -21.65 -34.68
CA ILE A 191 3.05 -20.81 -33.58
C ILE A 191 4.26 -20.50 -32.69
N SER A 192 4.66 -19.23 -32.67
CA SER A 192 5.77 -18.75 -31.85
C SER A 192 5.38 -18.73 -30.37
N LEU A 193 5.39 -19.91 -29.76
CA LEU A 193 5.40 -20.06 -28.31
C LEU A 193 6.65 -19.36 -27.79
N VAL A 194 6.45 -18.28 -27.02
CA VAL A 194 7.55 -17.51 -26.40
C VAL A 194 8.33 -18.44 -25.47
N SER A 195 9.43 -19.01 -25.97
CA SER A 195 10.22 -19.95 -25.19
C SER A 195 10.75 -19.24 -23.96
N THR A 196 10.43 -19.77 -22.79
CA THR A 196 10.77 -19.16 -21.50
C THR A 196 12.06 -19.78 -20.99
N THR A 197 13.05 -18.95 -20.66
CA THR A 197 14.34 -19.39 -20.13
C THR A 197 14.39 -19.13 -18.63
N ILE A 198 14.68 -20.18 -17.85
CA ILE A 198 14.69 -20.13 -16.38
C ILE A 198 16.13 -20.12 -15.87
N PHE A 199 16.44 -19.11 -15.07
CA PHE A 199 17.74 -18.86 -14.44
C PHE A 199 17.56 -19.03 -12.93
N ASP A 200 17.71 -20.25 -12.43
CA ASP A 200 17.64 -20.56 -10.99
C ASP A 200 18.97 -20.21 -10.32
N VAL A 201 18.96 -19.35 -9.31
CA VAL A 201 20.19 -18.91 -8.59
C VAL A 201 20.99 -20.07 -8.01
N MET A 202 20.35 -21.19 -7.67
CA MET A 202 21.04 -22.40 -7.20
C MET A 202 21.97 -22.99 -8.27
N LYS A 203 21.58 -22.92 -9.56
CA LYS A 203 22.41 -23.37 -10.70
C LYS A 203 23.59 -22.45 -11.00
N TYR A 204 23.63 -21.27 -10.38
CA TYR A 204 24.73 -20.31 -10.46
C TYR A 204 25.59 -20.29 -9.18
N GLY A 205 25.42 -21.28 -8.30
CA GLY A 205 26.26 -21.49 -7.11
C GLY A 205 25.72 -20.88 -5.81
N ALA A 206 24.45 -20.43 -5.77
CA ALA A 206 23.84 -19.97 -4.53
C ALA A 206 23.62 -21.13 -3.55
N ARG A 207 23.90 -20.92 -2.26
CA ARG A 207 23.72 -21.92 -1.20
C ARG A 207 22.36 -21.80 -0.52
N GLY A 208 21.89 -20.57 -0.28
CA GLY A 208 20.58 -20.33 0.31
C GLY A 208 20.42 -20.78 1.76
N ASP A 209 21.49 -20.67 2.57
CA ASP A 209 21.57 -21.05 3.99
C ASP A 209 21.41 -19.87 4.98
N GLY A 210 21.24 -18.64 4.47
CA GLY A 210 21.13 -17.40 5.22
C GLY A 210 22.43 -16.90 5.85
N LYS A 211 23.58 -17.51 5.54
CA LYS A 211 24.89 -17.23 6.15
C LYS A 211 26.00 -17.02 5.13
N THR A 212 25.92 -17.69 3.99
CA THR A 212 26.88 -17.62 2.89
C THR A 212 26.51 -16.46 1.96
N ASN A 213 27.49 -15.66 1.55
CA ASN A 213 27.26 -14.52 0.65
C ASN A 213 26.88 -15.02 -0.77
N ASP A 214 25.57 -15.01 -1.07
CA ASP A 214 25.00 -15.50 -2.33
C ASP A 214 25.03 -14.44 -3.45
N SER A 215 25.46 -13.19 -3.17
CA SER A 215 25.52 -12.10 -4.17
C SER A 215 26.28 -12.44 -5.47
N PRO A 216 27.41 -13.17 -5.47
CA PRO A 216 28.09 -13.56 -6.71
C PRO A 216 27.23 -14.47 -7.60
N ALA A 217 26.53 -15.45 -7.01
CA ALA A 217 25.64 -16.35 -7.73
C ALA A 217 24.43 -15.61 -8.33
N PHE A 218 23.84 -14.69 -7.56
CA PHE A 218 22.76 -13.81 -8.03
C PHE A 218 23.21 -12.92 -9.19
N MET A 219 24.42 -12.35 -9.13
CA MET A 219 24.98 -11.53 -10.19
C MET A 219 25.23 -12.34 -11.47
N ASN A 220 25.74 -13.57 -11.35
CA ASN A 220 25.97 -14.46 -12.49
C ASN A 220 24.64 -14.88 -13.15
N ALA A 221 23.65 -15.26 -12.34
CA ALA A 221 22.30 -15.58 -12.81
C ALA A 221 21.61 -14.37 -13.48
N TRP A 222 21.75 -13.17 -12.91
CA TRP A 222 21.25 -11.93 -13.51
C TRP A 222 21.89 -11.61 -14.86
N LYS A 223 23.23 -11.68 -14.95
CA LYS A 223 23.95 -11.44 -16.21
C LYS A 223 23.45 -12.38 -17.31
N ALA A 224 23.28 -13.67 -17.00
CA ALA A 224 22.75 -14.66 -17.94
C ALA A 224 21.30 -14.33 -18.37
N ALA A 225 20.43 -13.99 -17.41
CA ALA A 225 19.04 -13.61 -17.69
C ALA A 225 18.91 -12.32 -18.52
N CYS A 226 19.74 -11.32 -18.23
CA CYS A 226 19.76 -10.02 -18.88
C CYS A 226 20.34 -10.07 -20.31
N GLN A 227 21.21 -11.05 -20.60
CA GLN A 227 21.87 -11.23 -21.90
C GLN A 227 21.26 -12.31 -22.79
N ALA A 228 20.17 -12.96 -22.35
CA ALA A 228 19.46 -13.98 -23.12
C ALA A 228 18.93 -13.46 -24.47
N GLN A 229 19.09 -14.27 -25.53
CA GLN A 229 18.77 -13.89 -26.91
C GLN A 229 17.41 -14.45 -27.39
N GLY A 230 16.78 -13.75 -28.35
CA GLY A 230 15.72 -14.30 -29.21
C GLY A 230 14.27 -14.10 -28.77
N ASN A 231 13.88 -12.90 -28.31
CA ASN A 231 12.52 -12.58 -27.82
C ASN A 231 12.00 -13.50 -26.69
N LYS A 232 12.90 -14.14 -25.96
CA LYS A 232 12.60 -15.13 -24.92
C LYS A 232 12.23 -14.46 -23.61
N ARG A 233 11.22 -15.00 -22.92
CA ARG A 233 10.86 -14.58 -21.57
C ARG A 233 11.91 -15.09 -20.60
N SER A 234 12.72 -14.20 -20.02
CA SER A 234 13.72 -14.58 -19.01
C SER A 234 13.14 -14.51 -17.61
N ILE A 235 13.30 -15.59 -16.84
CA ILE A 235 12.85 -15.68 -15.44
C ILE A 235 14.04 -16.02 -14.54
N LEU A 236 14.49 -15.06 -13.73
CA LEU A 236 15.38 -15.29 -12.59
C LEU A 236 14.56 -15.86 -11.43
N VAL A 237 14.92 -17.04 -10.92
CA VAL A 237 14.17 -17.74 -9.86
C VAL A 237 14.97 -17.76 -8.56
N ILE A 238 14.34 -17.32 -7.48
CA ILE A 238 14.81 -17.43 -6.10
C ILE A 238 13.88 -18.45 -5.39
N PRO A 239 14.31 -19.71 -5.20
CA PRO A 239 13.42 -20.81 -4.84
C PRO A 239 12.93 -20.77 -3.38
N ARG A 240 11.75 -21.36 -3.14
CA ARG A 240 11.12 -21.49 -1.82
C ARG A 240 11.94 -22.40 -0.88
N GLY A 241 11.83 -22.17 0.42
CA GLY A 241 12.49 -22.98 1.45
C GLY A 241 13.99 -22.71 1.61
N ARG A 242 14.50 -21.65 0.96
CA ARG A 242 15.89 -21.17 1.05
C ARG A 242 15.91 -19.73 1.53
N THR A 243 17.02 -19.34 2.14
CA THR A 243 17.29 -17.98 2.62
C THR A 243 18.61 -17.51 2.05
N PHE A 244 18.62 -16.47 1.22
CA PHE A 244 19.82 -16.01 0.52
C PHE A 244 20.36 -14.75 1.20
N LEU A 245 21.61 -14.81 1.69
CA LEU A 245 22.28 -13.63 2.25
C LEU A 245 22.93 -12.85 1.11
N LEU A 246 22.46 -11.62 0.87
CA LEU A 246 23.00 -10.75 -0.17
C LEU A 246 23.68 -9.54 0.45
N ARG A 247 24.97 -9.33 0.16
CA ARG A 247 25.62 -8.01 0.31
C ARG A 247 25.08 -7.03 -0.75
N PRO A 248 25.25 -5.69 -0.57
CA PRO A 248 24.79 -4.69 -1.54
C PRO A 248 25.11 -5.03 -3.00
N ILE A 249 24.10 -4.92 -3.87
CA ILE A 249 24.14 -5.44 -5.23
C ILE A 249 23.23 -4.65 -6.19
N SER A 250 23.77 -4.30 -7.36
CA SER A 250 23.07 -3.56 -8.43
C SER A 250 22.84 -4.41 -9.67
N PHE A 251 21.58 -4.75 -9.93
CA PHE A 251 21.09 -5.44 -11.11
C PHE A 251 20.86 -4.43 -12.24
N ASN A 252 21.92 -4.17 -13.00
CA ASN A 252 21.91 -3.18 -14.08
C ASN A 252 21.41 -3.77 -15.40
N GLY A 253 20.63 -2.97 -16.14
CA GLY A 253 20.40 -3.09 -17.57
C GLY A 253 21.22 -2.06 -18.37
N PRO A 254 20.87 -1.77 -19.64
CA PRO A 254 19.73 -2.34 -20.38
C PRO A 254 19.93 -3.83 -20.66
N CYS A 255 18.82 -4.57 -20.70
CA CYS A 255 18.83 -6.00 -20.99
C CYS A 255 18.27 -6.30 -22.39
N LYS A 256 18.71 -7.41 -22.99
CA LYS A 256 18.27 -7.85 -24.32
C LYS A 256 16.81 -8.32 -24.36
N PRO A 257 16.30 -9.09 -23.36
CA PRO A 257 14.87 -9.38 -23.28
C PRO A 257 14.06 -8.11 -22.95
N SER A 258 12.99 -7.89 -23.70
CA SER A 258 12.04 -6.79 -23.47
C SER A 258 11.19 -6.95 -22.20
N ASN A 259 11.14 -8.15 -21.63
CA ASN A 259 10.46 -8.46 -20.37
C ASN A 259 11.33 -9.41 -19.55
N ILE A 260 11.67 -9.00 -18.32
CA ILE A 260 12.43 -9.81 -17.37
C ILE A 260 11.57 -10.04 -16.13
N PHE A 261 11.54 -11.29 -15.69
CA PHE A 261 10.82 -11.72 -14.50
C PHE A 261 11.82 -12.11 -13.41
N VAL A 262 11.59 -11.64 -12.19
CA VAL A 262 12.32 -12.04 -10.98
C VAL A 262 11.30 -12.67 -10.03
N GLN A 263 11.32 -13.99 -9.95
CA GLN A 263 10.39 -14.78 -9.15
C GLN A 263 10.96 -15.04 -7.75
N VAL A 264 10.50 -14.26 -6.76
CA VAL A 264 10.97 -14.35 -5.37
C VAL A 264 10.05 -15.26 -4.56
N SER A 265 10.45 -16.52 -4.39
CA SER A 265 9.69 -17.53 -3.64
C SER A 265 10.36 -17.94 -2.31
N GLY A 266 11.65 -17.68 -2.16
CA GLY A 266 12.43 -17.83 -0.92
C GLY A 266 12.59 -16.53 -0.14
N ASN A 267 13.47 -16.55 0.85
CA ASN A 267 13.83 -15.37 1.64
C ASN A 267 15.12 -14.74 1.12
N ILE A 268 15.23 -13.42 1.20
CA ILE A 268 16.46 -12.66 0.98
C ILE A 268 16.75 -11.87 2.25
N VAL A 269 17.96 -11.96 2.79
CA VAL A 269 18.37 -11.30 4.05
C VAL A 269 19.58 -10.40 3.82
N GLY A 270 19.60 -9.23 4.46
CA GLY A 270 20.75 -8.34 4.50
C GLY A 270 21.82 -8.83 5.49
N PRO A 271 23.07 -8.33 5.41
CA PRO A 271 24.10 -8.68 6.38
C PRO A 271 23.85 -8.13 7.79
N THR A 272 24.25 -8.88 8.82
CA THR A 272 24.10 -8.51 10.24
C THR A 272 25.33 -7.79 10.83
N LYS A 273 26.30 -7.38 10.00
CA LYS A 273 27.48 -6.59 10.40
C LYS A 273 27.67 -5.43 9.42
N LYS A 274 27.81 -4.18 9.90
CA LYS A 274 27.96 -2.99 9.03
C LYS A 274 29.13 -3.11 8.03
N THR A 275 30.21 -3.82 8.38
CA THR A 275 31.36 -4.08 7.50
C THR A 275 31.00 -4.84 6.23
N ASP A 276 29.99 -5.72 6.28
CA ASP A 276 29.51 -6.50 5.12
C ASP A 276 28.64 -5.67 4.15
N TRP A 277 28.33 -4.42 4.50
CA TRP A 277 27.63 -3.45 3.65
C TRP A 277 28.59 -2.47 2.95
N LEU A 278 29.90 -2.56 3.22
CA LEU A 278 30.90 -1.71 2.59
C LEU A 278 31.16 -2.17 1.14
N GLY A 279 31.23 -1.21 0.21
CA GLY A 279 31.45 -1.45 -1.20
C GLY A 279 30.89 -0.33 -2.08
N SER A 280 30.77 -0.58 -3.39
CA SER A 280 30.00 0.28 -4.27
C SER A 280 28.51 0.25 -3.89
N HIS A 281 27.91 1.44 -3.77
CA HIS A 281 26.50 1.67 -3.35
C HIS A 281 26.21 1.61 -1.83
N ILE A 282 26.96 2.37 -1.02
CA ILE A 282 26.69 2.55 0.43
C ILE A 282 25.26 2.98 0.78
N ASP A 283 24.54 3.63 -0.15
CA ASP A 283 23.18 4.16 0.07
C ASP A 283 22.04 3.20 -0.31
N THR A 284 22.32 2.01 -0.85
CA THR A 284 21.27 1.09 -1.35
C THR A 284 21.71 -0.36 -1.29
N TRP A 285 20.85 -1.22 -0.73
CA TRP A 285 21.07 -2.65 -0.62
C TRP A 285 20.83 -3.39 -1.94
N LEU A 286 19.58 -3.45 -2.39
CA LEU A 286 19.19 -4.08 -3.65
C LEU A 286 18.78 -2.98 -4.62
N SER A 287 19.46 -2.89 -5.76
CA SER A 287 19.13 -1.90 -6.79
C SER A 287 18.83 -2.56 -8.12
N PHE A 288 17.76 -2.12 -8.80
CA PHE A 288 17.53 -2.38 -10.21
C PHE A 288 17.63 -1.05 -10.96
N SER A 289 18.52 -0.99 -11.96
CA SER A 289 18.82 0.25 -12.68
C SER A 289 18.73 0.05 -14.18
N MET A 290 17.98 0.93 -14.87
CA MET A 290 17.85 0.94 -16.33
C MET A 290 17.26 -0.36 -16.93
N VAL A 291 16.38 -1.04 -16.18
CA VAL A 291 15.69 -2.26 -16.63
C VAL A 291 14.25 -1.94 -17.02
N ASN A 292 13.97 -1.92 -18.33
CA ASN A 292 12.61 -1.80 -18.85
C ASN A 292 11.89 -3.16 -18.83
N GLY A 293 10.56 -3.17 -18.64
CA GLY A 293 9.75 -4.39 -18.65
C GLY A 293 9.99 -5.34 -17.48
N LEU A 294 10.59 -4.85 -16.39
CA LEU A 294 10.88 -5.64 -15.20
C LEU A 294 9.59 -6.01 -14.44
N THR A 295 9.42 -7.29 -14.14
CA THR A 295 8.39 -7.81 -13.23
C THR A 295 9.06 -8.55 -12.09
N VAL A 296 8.92 -8.06 -10.86
CA VAL A 296 9.36 -8.74 -9.65
C VAL A 296 8.12 -9.26 -8.93
N SER A 297 8.00 -10.57 -8.71
CA SER A 297 6.80 -11.14 -8.09
C SER A 297 7.05 -12.43 -7.31
N GLY A 298 6.16 -12.73 -6.38
CA GLY A 298 6.15 -14.02 -5.69
C GLY A 298 5.48 -13.95 -4.33
N SER A 299 5.99 -14.74 -3.38
CA SER A 299 5.52 -14.82 -1.98
C SER A 299 6.67 -14.73 -0.97
N GLY A 300 7.89 -14.46 -1.45
CA GLY A 300 9.10 -14.41 -0.65
C GLY A 300 9.20 -13.18 0.25
N ARG A 301 10.14 -13.28 1.21
CA ARG A 301 10.42 -12.27 2.23
C ARG A 301 11.76 -11.58 1.95
N ILE A 302 11.77 -10.26 1.92
CA ILE A 302 12.98 -9.43 1.84
C ILE A 302 13.17 -8.77 3.20
N ASP A 303 14.23 -9.15 3.92
CA ASP A 303 14.54 -8.70 5.30
C ASP A 303 15.83 -7.91 5.32
N GLY A 304 15.73 -6.60 5.54
CA GLY A 304 16.87 -5.69 5.48
C GLY A 304 17.83 -5.79 6.67
N GLN A 305 17.52 -6.58 7.71
CA GLN A 305 18.32 -6.68 8.94
C GLN A 305 18.65 -5.31 9.57
N GLY A 306 17.69 -4.37 9.49
CA GLY A 306 17.80 -2.99 9.96
C GLY A 306 18.25 -2.74 11.42
N PRO A 307 18.05 -3.62 12.43
CA PRO A 307 18.46 -3.34 13.82
C PRO A 307 19.91 -2.89 14.02
N ILE A 308 20.83 -3.34 13.17
CA ILE A 308 22.25 -2.95 13.24
C ILE A 308 22.50 -1.49 12.85
N TRP A 309 21.58 -0.90 12.08
CA TRP A 309 21.59 0.50 11.67
C TRP A 309 20.88 1.39 12.68
N TRP A 310 19.82 0.86 13.33
CA TRP A 310 19.01 1.60 14.31
C TRP A 310 19.71 1.83 15.65
N LYS A 311 20.49 0.84 16.14
CA LYS A 311 21.14 0.90 17.47
C LYS A 311 22.12 2.07 17.69
N ASN A 312 22.64 2.65 16.61
CA ASN A 312 23.48 3.85 16.60
C ASN A 312 23.10 4.66 15.35
N ALA A 313 21.83 5.04 15.21
CA ALA A 313 21.42 6.04 14.23
C ALA A 313 22.08 7.37 14.60
N CYS A 314 22.69 8.06 13.64
CA CYS A 314 23.38 9.32 13.93
C CYS A 314 22.37 10.45 14.10
N ILE A 315 22.04 10.73 15.36
CA ILE A 315 21.21 11.83 15.81
C ILE A 315 22.11 13.07 15.93
N GLY A 316 21.72 14.18 15.28
CA GLY A 316 22.50 15.43 15.27
C GLY A 316 23.63 15.46 14.23
N THR A 317 24.59 16.37 14.42
CA THR A 317 25.79 16.49 13.57
C THR A 317 26.86 15.45 13.97
N PRO A 318 27.14 14.43 13.14
CA PRO A 318 28.15 13.43 13.47
C PRO A 318 29.57 14.00 13.37
N ALA A 319 30.51 13.38 14.08
CA ALA A 319 31.92 13.74 14.00
C ALA A 319 32.47 13.55 12.57
N PRO A 320 33.42 14.39 12.10
CA PRO A 320 34.02 14.27 10.78
C PRO A 320 34.58 12.85 10.54
N GLY A 321 34.20 12.25 9.41
CA GLY A 321 34.59 10.88 9.04
C GLY A 321 33.60 9.77 9.41
N THR A 322 32.51 10.06 10.13
CA THR A 322 31.53 9.03 10.52
C THR A 322 30.57 8.66 9.37
N THR A 323 30.62 7.41 8.88
CA THR A 323 29.70 6.87 7.86
C THR A 323 28.36 6.44 8.46
N CYS A 324 27.50 7.43 8.65
CA CYS A 324 26.22 7.32 9.38
C CYS A 324 25.00 6.86 8.56
N HIS A 325 25.07 6.91 7.23
CA HIS A 325 23.87 6.86 6.39
C HIS A 325 23.40 5.42 6.14
N ALA A 326 22.17 5.11 6.55
CA ALA A 326 21.59 3.77 6.39
C ALA A 326 21.02 3.56 4.96
N PRO A 327 21.26 2.41 4.32
CA PRO A 327 20.86 2.18 2.93
C PRO A 327 19.36 1.97 2.73
N VAL A 328 18.86 2.33 1.54
CA VAL A 328 17.54 1.92 1.04
C VAL A 328 17.53 0.41 0.83
N ALA A 329 16.48 -0.30 1.25
CA ALA A 329 16.42 -1.77 1.12
C ALA A 329 16.21 -2.23 -0.34
N LEU A 330 15.32 -1.57 -1.10
CA LEU A 330 15.10 -1.87 -2.52
C LEU A 330 14.88 -0.58 -3.33
N GLN A 331 15.70 -0.37 -4.37
CA GLN A 331 15.57 0.77 -5.28
C GLN A 331 15.26 0.31 -6.71
N PHE A 332 14.37 1.04 -7.38
CA PHE A 332 14.15 0.98 -8.82
C PHE A 332 14.46 2.34 -9.43
N LYS A 333 15.49 2.39 -10.28
CA LYS A 333 15.98 3.62 -10.93
C LYS A 333 15.89 3.48 -12.45
N ARG A 334 15.16 4.38 -13.11
CA ARG A 334 14.97 4.35 -14.58
C ARG A 334 14.39 3.01 -15.11
N CYS A 335 13.55 2.34 -14.33
CA CYS A 335 12.90 1.07 -14.67
C CYS A 335 11.46 1.30 -15.18
N ASN A 336 11.27 1.32 -16.49
CA ASN A 336 9.98 1.65 -17.09
C ASN A 336 9.12 0.41 -17.35
N GLY A 337 7.81 0.50 -17.16
CA GLY A 337 6.92 -0.66 -17.25
C GLY A 337 7.03 -1.62 -16.05
N LEU A 338 7.64 -1.17 -14.94
CA LEU A 338 7.90 -1.96 -13.73
C LEU A 338 6.61 -2.51 -13.12
N ARG A 339 6.64 -3.80 -12.73
CA ARG A 339 5.61 -4.46 -11.94
C ARG A 339 6.23 -5.10 -10.70
N LEU A 340 5.69 -4.81 -9.51
CA LEU A 340 6.12 -5.41 -8.24
C LEU A 340 4.91 -5.98 -7.50
N ASN A 341 4.88 -7.29 -7.20
CA ASN A 341 3.69 -7.93 -6.63
C ASN A 341 3.94 -9.06 -5.61
N GLY A 342 3.19 -9.05 -4.51
CA GLY A 342 3.01 -10.20 -3.59
C GLY A 342 4.08 -10.39 -2.51
N LEU A 343 5.11 -9.55 -2.47
CA LEU A 343 6.26 -9.73 -1.57
C LEU A 343 6.02 -9.16 -0.16
N THR A 344 6.70 -9.77 0.81
CA THR A 344 6.80 -9.25 2.18
C THR A 344 8.15 -8.58 2.38
N HIS A 345 8.16 -7.31 2.76
CA HIS A 345 9.35 -6.52 3.06
C HIS A 345 9.39 -6.20 4.56
N VAL A 346 10.52 -6.46 5.22
CA VAL A 346 10.67 -6.23 6.66
C VAL A 346 12.03 -5.63 7.02
N ASN A 347 12.06 -4.92 8.15
CA ASN A 347 13.29 -4.44 8.79
C ASN A 347 14.27 -3.74 7.83
N SER A 348 13.79 -2.80 7.01
CA SER A 348 14.68 -1.98 6.19
C SER A 348 15.66 -1.20 7.08
N PRO A 349 16.91 -0.97 6.63
CA PRO A 349 17.81 -0.04 7.32
C PRO A 349 17.27 1.40 7.31
N ARG A 350 16.61 1.79 6.22
CA ARG A 350 15.97 3.09 5.98
C ARG A 350 14.66 2.88 5.19
N VAL A 351 14.52 3.41 3.96
CA VAL A 351 13.34 3.23 3.10
C VAL A 351 13.22 1.76 2.66
N HIS A 352 12.03 1.17 2.68
CA HIS A 352 11.85 -0.19 2.13
C HIS A 352 11.92 -0.20 0.60
N ILE A 353 11.14 0.65 -0.08
CA ILE A 353 11.07 0.71 -1.54
C ILE A 353 11.20 2.16 -2.04
N THR A 354 12.13 2.43 -2.96
CA THR A 354 12.26 3.72 -3.64
C THR A 354 12.04 3.57 -5.15
N ILE A 355 11.21 4.44 -5.73
CA ILE A 355 10.96 4.56 -7.17
C ILE A 355 11.50 5.92 -7.65
N THR A 356 12.48 5.90 -8.56
CA THR A 356 13.15 7.13 -9.04
C THR A 356 13.26 7.16 -10.56
N THR A 357 12.80 8.24 -11.19
CA THR A 357 12.83 8.43 -12.65
C THR A 357 12.19 7.27 -13.44
N CYS A 358 11.10 6.70 -12.94
CA CYS A 358 10.42 5.55 -13.55
C CYS A 358 9.06 5.95 -14.13
N LYS A 359 8.71 5.45 -15.33
CA LYS A 359 7.40 5.66 -15.98
C LYS A 359 6.63 4.36 -16.19
N GLY A 360 5.33 4.39 -15.90
CA GLY A 360 4.41 3.25 -16.10
C GLY A 360 4.64 2.13 -15.09
N VAL A 361 4.51 2.44 -13.80
CA VAL A 361 4.86 1.55 -12.69
C VAL A 361 3.60 0.99 -12.02
N ILE A 362 3.59 -0.29 -11.65
CA ILE A 362 2.50 -0.94 -10.90
C ILE A 362 3.06 -1.67 -9.68
N LEU A 363 2.67 -1.25 -8.47
CA LEU A 363 2.93 -1.96 -7.22
C LEU A 363 1.61 -2.55 -6.70
N SER A 364 1.58 -3.83 -6.35
CA SER A 364 0.37 -4.47 -5.82
C SER A 364 0.61 -5.53 -4.74
N ASN A 365 -0.31 -5.63 -3.78
CA ASN A 365 -0.35 -6.73 -2.80
C ASN A 365 0.96 -6.92 -2.03
N LEU A 366 1.58 -5.83 -1.54
CA LEU A 366 2.83 -5.89 -0.76
C LEU A 366 2.53 -5.74 0.73
N HIS A 367 3.28 -6.46 1.55
CA HIS A 367 3.25 -6.33 2.99
C HIS A 367 4.58 -5.74 3.47
N ILE A 368 4.57 -4.56 4.06
CA ILE A 368 5.77 -3.77 4.39
C ILE A 368 5.71 -3.42 5.88
N MET A 369 6.70 -3.87 6.66
CA MET A 369 6.72 -3.70 8.12
C MET A 369 8.11 -3.34 8.65
N ALA A 370 8.15 -2.67 9.80
CA ALA A 370 9.32 -2.59 10.69
C ALA A 370 8.83 -2.80 12.14
N PRO A 371 9.72 -2.94 13.15
CA PRO A 371 9.33 -2.85 14.55
C PRO A 371 8.96 -1.41 14.95
N GLU A 372 8.12 -1.24 15.97
CA GLU A 372 7.79 0.10 16.50
C GLU A 372 9.02 0.84 17.05
N THR A 373 10.07 0.10 17.40
CA THR A 373 11.35 0.59 17.95
C THR A 373 12.46 0.79 16.92
N SER A 374 12.20 0.63 15.61
CA SER A 374 13.08 1.31 14.63
C SER A 374 12.92 2.84 14.78
N PRO A 375 13.84 3.70 14.29
CA PRO A 375 13.97 5.13 14.67
C PRO A 375 12.82 6.10 14.31
N ASN A 376 11.58 5.75 14.70
CA ASN A 376 10.32 6.25 14.15
C ASN A 376 9.50 7.03 15.23
N THR A 377 10.13 7.74 16.17
CA THR A 377 9.43 8.21 17.39
C THR A 377 9.63 9.67 17.79
N ASP A 378 10.36 10.49 17.02
CA ASP A 378 10.44 11.93 17.25
C ASP A 378 10.20 12.74 15.98
N GLY A 379 9.58 13.91 16.12
CA GLY A 379 9.07 14.72 15.00
C GLY A 379 10.13 15.31 14.07
N ILE A 380 11.41 15.17 14.39
CA ILE A 380 12.52 15.24 13.46
C ILE A 380 13.36 13.97 13.66
N ASN A 381 13.44 13.15 12.62
CA ASN A 381 14.58 12.26 12.42
C ASN A 381 14.87 12.13 10.92
N VAL A 382 16.09 12.52 10.53
CA VAL A 382 16.49 12.69 9.13
C VAL A 382 17.02 11.37 8.55
N ALA A 383 16.15 10.38 8.42
CA ALA A 383 16.44 9.16 7.67
C ALA A 383 15.13 8.50 7.22
N GLY A 384 14.78 8.63 5.94
CA GLY A 384 13.46 8.22 5.43
C GLY A 384 13.11 6.76 5.72
N ASP A 385 12.11 6.54 6.56
CA ASP A 385 11.48 5.27 6.93
C ASP A 385 10.14 5.08 6.19
N ASP A 386 9.99 5.73 5.03
CA ASP A 386 8.84 5.58 4.13
C ASP A 386 8.75 4.12 3.65
N CYS A 387 7.58 3.48 3.77
CA CYS A 387 7.31 2.16 3.16
C CYS A 387 7.54 2.19 1.65
N ILE A 388 7.08 3.26 0.98
CA ILE A 388 7.30 3.51 -0.45
C ILE A 388 7.60 5.00 -0.65
N ALA A 389 8.76 5.31 -1.21
CA ALA A 389 9.13 6.66 -1.65
C ALA A 389 9.07 6.78 -3.18
N ILE A 390 8.40 7.82 -3.69
CA ILE A 390 8.34 8.18 -5.11
C ILE A 390 9.10 9.49 -5.30
N SER A 391 10.24 9.45 -6.00
CA SER A 391 11.10 10.62 -6.23
C SER A 391 10.89 11.23 -7.62
N GLY A 392 11.53 12.37 -7.86
CA GLY A 392 11.45 13.15 -9.10
C GLY A 392 11.71 12.39 -10.40
N GLY A 393 11.13 12.92 -11.48
CA GLY A 393 11.16 12.34 -12.83
C GLY A 393 10.27 11.11 -13.00
N SER A 394 9.40 10.81 -12.03
CA SER A 394 8.57 9.60 -12.03
C SER A 394 7.11 9.89 -12.40
N SER A 395 6.49 9.07 -13.23
CA SER A 395 5.11 9.32 -13.67
C SER A 395 4.32 8.05 -14.01
N ASN A 396 2.99 8.17 -14.04
CA ASN A 396 2.08 7.07 -14.38
C ASN A 396 2.28 5.86 -13.44
N ILE A 397 2.17 6.09 -12.13
CA ILE A 397 2.38 5.08 -11.09
C ILE A 397 1.03 4.66 -10.49
N LYS A 398 0.78 3.35 -10.43
CA LYS A 398 -0.36 2.75 -9.73
C LYS A 398 0.13 1.93 -8.55
N ILE A 399 -0.40 2.19 -7.36
CA ILE A 399 -0.09 1.45 -6.14
C ILE A 399 -1.41 0.92 -5.56
N SER A 400 -1.52 -0.37 -5.26
CA SER A 400 -2.75 -0.89 -4.65
C SER A 400 -2.58 -2.11 -3.74
N GLY A 401 -3.49 -2.28 -2.77
CA GLY A 401 -3.45 -3.45 -1.88
C GLY A 401 -2.19 -3.53 -1.01
N ILE A 402 -1.55 -2.39 -0.72
CA ILE A 402 -0.36 -2.35 0.15
C ILE A 402 -0.80 -2.33 1.60
N MET A 403 -0.22 -3.17 2.43
CA MET A 403 -0.31 -3.08 3.89
C MET A 403 1.05 -2.61 4.41
N CYS A 404 1.09 -1.42 5.00
CA CYS A 404 2.30 -0.72 5.41
C CYS A 404 2.26 -0.37 6.90
N GLY A 405 3.33 -0.66 7.61
CA GLY A 405 3.66 -0.10 8.91
C GLY A 405 3.98 -1.15 9.99
N PRO A 406 4.45 -0.70 11.18
CA PRO A 406 4.78 0.70 11.53
C PRO A 406 5.98 1.27 10.75
N GLY A 407 6.15 2.59 10.77
CA GLY A 407 7.10 3.36 9.93
C GLY A 407 6.47 4.66 9.43
N HIS A 408 7.03 5.28 8.39
CA HIS A 408 6.34 6.27 7.57
C HIS A 408 5.60 5.59 6.40
N GLY A 409 4.53 6.21 5.92
CA GLY A 409 3.61 5.62 4.94
C GLY A 409 4.12 5.63 3.50
N ILE A 410 3.25 6.01 2.56
CA ILE A 410 3.64 6.24 1.16
C ILE A 410 3.94 7.72 0.97
N SER A 411 5.16 8.06 0.55
CA SER A 411 5.57 9.45 0.35
C SER A 411 5.98 9.74 -1.10
N ILE A 412 5.55 10.88 -1.60
CA ILE A 412 6.00 11.50 -2.85
C ILE A 412 6.97 12.63 -2.49
N GLY A 413 8.14 12.66 -3.12
CA GLY A 413 9.23 13.60 -2.83
C GLY A 413 10.34 13.05 -1.92
N ALA A 414 11.25 13.87 -1.43
CA ALA A 414 11.23 15.34 -1.46
C ALA A 414 11.59 15.91 -2.84
N LEU A 415 10.67 16.69 -3.42
CA LEU A 415 10.80 17.25 -4.77
C LEU A 415 11.48 18.62 -4.75
N GLY A 416 12.24 18.94 -5.80
CA GLY A 416 12.82 20.26 -6.06
C GLY A 416 14.15 20.49 -5.33
N HIS A 417 14.75 19.44 -4.75
CA HIS A 417 16.02 19.53 -4.05
C HIS A 417 17.16 19.83 -5.04
N GLY A 418 17.65 21.07 -5.04
CA GLY A 418 18.75 21.49 -5.91
C GLY A 418 18.38 21.57 -7.41
N GLY A 419 17.10 21.75 -7.76
CA GLY A 419 16.70 21.90 -9.16
C GLY A 419 15.20 21.86 -9.44
N PHE A 420 14.86 21.35 -10.62
CA PHE A 420 13.49 21.22 -11.13
C PHE A 420 13.05 19.75 -11.13
N ASP A 421 12.01 19.42 -10.36
CA ASP A 421 11.47 18.06 -10.27
C ASP A 421 10.00 17.96 -10.73
N VAL A 422 9.66 16.84 -11.35
CA VAL A 422 8.28 16.52 -11.72
C VAL A 422 7.85 15.16 -11.20
N VAL A 423 6.66 15.10 -10.61
CA VAL A 423 5.94 13.84 -10.38
C VAL A 423 4.48 14.01 -10.82
N GLU A 424 3.99 13.09 -11.63
CA GLU A 424 2.60 13.18 -12.12
C GLU A 424 1.90 11.87 -12.44
N ASN A 425 0.57 11.92 -12.41
CA ASN A 425 -0.32 10.78 -12.66
C ASN A 425 -0.02 9.60 -11.71
N ILE A 426 -0.22 9.85 -10.41
CA ILE A 426 0.02 8.89 -9.33
C ILE A 426 -1.33 8.47 -8.74
N ASP A 427 -1.58 7.17 -8.68
CA ASP A 427 -2.84 6.58 -8.27
C ASP A 427 -2.59 5.51 -7.19
N VAL A 428 -2.81 5.88 -5.94
CA VAL A 428 -2.64 5.00 -4.77
C VAL A 428 -4.02 4.63 -4.25
N ARG A 429 -4.36 3.34 -4.24
CA ARG A 429 -5.72 2.89 -3.92
C ARG A 429 -5.81 1.61 -3.08
N ASN A 430 -6.79 1.52 -2.20
CA ASN A 430 -7.07 0.31 -1.40
C ASN A 430 -5.85 -0.16 -0.58
N CYS A 431 -5.10 0.77 0.01
CA CYS A 431 -3.95 0.47 0.88
C CYS A 431 -4.35 0.60 2.35
N THR A 432 -3.70 -0.14 3.24
CA THR A 432 -3.82 0.01 4.70
C THR A 432 -2.51 0.51 5.27
N MET A 433 -2.56 1.66 5.96
CA MET A 433 -1.47 2.19 6.76
C MET A 433 -1.79 1.86 8.23
N LYS A 434 -0.88 1.16 8.92
CA LYS A 434 -1.10 0.67 10.28
C LYS A 434 0.03 1.09 11.21
N LYS A 435 -0.29 1.81 12.28
CA LYS A 435 0.68 2.32 13.27
C LYS A 435 1.81 3.14 12.64
N THR A 436 1.54 3.87 11.57
CA THR A 436 2.56 4.70 10.89
C THR A 436 2.57 6.14 11.41
N LEU A 437 3.73 6.79 11.40
CA LEU A 437 3.86 8.23 11.68
C LEU A 437 3.13 9.08 10.62
N THR A 438 3.20 8.66 9.37
CA THR A 438 2.47 9.30 8.26
C THR A 438 1.69 8.26 7.47
N GLY A 439 0.55 8.63 6.92
CA GLY A 439 -0.25 7.74 6.09
C GLY A 439 0.12 7.85 4.60
N VAL A 440 -0.19 9.00 4.00
CA VAL A 440 0.26 9.37 2.66
C VAL A 440 0.80 10.81 2.66
N ARG A 441 1.94 11.04 2.01
CA ARG A 441 2.65 12.32 2.08
C ARG A 441 3.05 12.84 0.70
N ILE A 442 2.96 14.13 0.48
CA ILE A 442 3.62 14.86 -0.61
C ILE A 442 4.55 15.87 0.07
N LYS A 443 5.83 15.86 -0.31
CA LYS A 443 6.89 16.75 0.23
C LYS A 443 7.67 17.43 -0.91
N SER A 444 7.77 18.74 -0.89
CA SER A 444 8.70 19.52 -1.74
C SER A 444 9.53 20.49 -0.90
N TRP A 445 10.75 20.78 -1.37
CA TRP A 445 11.69 21.66 -0.69
C TRP A 445 11.29 23.13 -0.81
N GLN A 446 11.53 23.89 0.26
CA GLN A 446 11.43 25.34 0.24
C GLN A 446 12.41 25.92 -0.79
N GLY A 447 11.93 26.81 -1.67
CA GLY A 447 12.71 27.36 -2.78
C GLY A 447 12.98 26.38 -3.94
N GLY A 448 12.51 25.13 -3.86
CA GLY A 448 12.58 24.17 -4.95
C GLY A 448 11.66 24.54 -6.12
N SER A 449 12.00 24.06 -7.31
CA SER A 449 11.18 24.28 -8.53
C SER A 449 10.61 22.96 -9.05
N GLY A 450 9.47 23.00 -9.75
CA GLY A 450 8.85 21.78 -10.26
C GLY A 450 7.33 21.73 -10.14
N TYR A 451 6.76 20.53 -10.19
CA TYR A 451 5.36 20.27 -9.84
C TYR A 451 5.07 18.82 -9.40
N ALA A 452 4.09 18.70 -8.50
CA ALA A 452 3.41 17.45 -8.17
C ALA A 452 1.94 17.57 -8.59
N ARG A 453 1.49 16.83 -9.62
CA ARG A 453 0.11 17.00 -10.16
C ARG A 453 -0.57 15.70 -10.57
N ARG A 454 -1.91 15.71 -10.59
CA ARG A 454 -2.73 14.52 -10.92
C ARG A 454 -2.38 13.34 -9.99
N ILE A 455 -2.44 13.58 -8.68
CA ILE A 455 -2.17 12.60 -7.63
C ILE A 455 -3.50 12.26 -6.96
N SER A 456 -3.81 10.97 -6.80
CA SER A 456 -5.00 10.48 -6.12
C SER A 456 -4.67 9.42 -5.07
N PHE A 457 -5.24 9.59 -3.89
CA PHE A 457 -5.23 8.62 -2.79
C PHE A 457 -6.68 8.21 -2.52
N ALA A 458 -7.05 6.95 -2.73
CA ALA A 458 -8.45 6.50 -2.71
C ALA A 458 -8.66 5.20 -1.92
N GLY A 459 -9.60 5.16 -0.99
CA GLY A 459 -9.83 3.96 -0.17
C GLY A 459 -8.61 3.58 0.68
N ILE A 460 -7.86 4.56 1.18
CA ILE A 460 -6.76 4.32 2.11
C ILE A 460 -7.35 4.13 3.51
N LYS A 461 -7.10 2.96 4.11
CA LYS A 461 -7.46 2.69 5.50
C LYS A 461 -6.30 3.14 6.40
N PHE A 462 -6.58 4.06 7.31
CA PHE A 462 -5.67 4.46 8.37
C PHE A 462 -6.07 3.72 9.67
N ASP A 463 -5.15 2.97 10.26
CA ASP A 463 -5.32 2.19 11.49
C ASP A 463 -4.25 2.62 12.50
N ALA A 464 -4.62 3.44 13.49
CA ALA A 464 -3.70 4.07 14.44
C ALA A 464 -2.53 4.85 13.78
N VAL A 465 -2.81 5.58 12.71
CA VAL A 465 -1.82 6.43 11.99
C VAL A 465 -1.80 7.83 12.57
N TYR A 466 -0.60 8.38 12.77
CA TYR A 466 -0.43 9.67 13.45
C TYR A 466 -0.85 10.87 12.60
N ASN A 467 -0.22 11.05 11.43
CA ASN A 467 -0.57 12.07 10.45
C ASN A 467 -1.09 11.40 9.15
N PRO A 468 -2.40 11.09 9.02
CA PRO A 468 -2.95 10.36 7.88
C PRO A 468 -2.61 10.93 6.49
N ILE A 469 -2.64 12.25 6.32
CA ILE A 469 -2.26 12.89 5.05
C ILE A 469 -1.38 14.12 5.33
N ILE A 470 -0.25 14.27 4.65
CA ILE A 470 0.59 15.48 4.72
C ILE A 470 0.81 16.03 3.31
N ILE A 471 0.58 17.33 3.11
CA ILE A 471 1.02 18.06 1.91
C ILE A 471 1.89 19.23 2.37
N ASP A 472 3.19 19.05 2.23
CA ASP A 472 4.24 19.94 2.73
C ASP A 472 5.08 20.48 1.56
N GLN A 473 5.26 21.79 1.51
CA GLN A 473 6.10 22.49 0.52
C GLN A 473 7.27 23.25 1.14
N TYR A 474 7.45 23.12 2.45
CA TYR A 474 8.56 23.69 3.22
C TYR A 474 9.37 22.56 3.83
N TYR A 475 9.48 21.44 3.11
CA TYR A 475 10.17 20.24 3.60
C TYR A 475 11.65 20.58 3.82
N CYS A 476 12.01 20.79 5.09
CA CYS A 476 13.35 21.06 5.55
C CYS A 476 13.73 19.98 6.58
N PRO A 477 14.69 19.09 6.27
CA PRO A 477 15.08 18.04 7.20
C PRO A 477 15.94 18.56 8.37
N THR A 478 16.70 19.65 8.19
CA THR A 478 17.67 20.12 9.17
C THR A 478 17.06 21.12 10.15
N GLN A 479 17.09 20.76 11.44
CA GLN A 479 16.43 21.42 12.57
C GLN A 479 16.84 22.88 12.86
N LYS A 480 17.71 23.51 12.08
CA LYS A 480 18.25 24.84 12.40
C LYS A 480 17.23 25.97 12.20
N ASP A 481 16.23 25.78 11.34
CA ASP A 481 15.34 26.86 10.87
C ASP A 481 13.83 26.53 10.93
N CYS A 482 13.39 25.44 11.57
CA CYS A 482 11.98 25.00 11.52
C CYS A 482 11.41 24.54 12.88
N ILE A 483 10.28 25.14 13.26
CA ILE A 483 9.52 24.81 14.48
C ILE A 483 8.77 23.47 14.28
N THR A 484 9.08 22.48 15.12
CA THR A 484 8.33 21.22 15.19
C THR A 484 7.13 21.31 16.14
N SER A 485 6.05 20.59 15.81
CA SER A 485 5.13 20.11 16.83
C SER A 485 4.62 18.71 16.49
N VAL A 486 4.78 17.78 17.43
CA VAL A 486 4.56 16.35 17.21
C VAL A 486 3.19 15.91 17.77
N ARG A 487 2.16 16.76 17.63
CA ARG A 487 0.75 16.46 18.00
C ARG A 487 -0.26 17.06 16.98
N ASP A 488 0.12 17.08 15.71
CA ASP A 488 -0.41 18.06 14.78
C ASP A 488 -1.60 17.58 13.92
N ASP A 489 -1.75 18.18 12.74
CA ASP A 489 -2.92 18.08 11.88
C ASP A 489 -3.09 16.69 11.23
N CYS A 490 -4.32 16.17 11.28
CA CYS A 490 -4.71 14.97 10.53
C CYS A 490 -4.49 15.14 9.02
N ILE A 491 -4.72 16.36 8.54
CA ILE A 491 -4.29 16.83 7.23
C ILE A 491 -3.76 18.26 7.35
N ALA A 492 -2.47 18.44 7.06
CA ALA A 492 -1.85 19.74 6.89
C ALA A 492 -1.79 20.13 5.40
N ILE A 493 -2.13 21.38 5.08
CA ILE A 493 -1.98 22.00 3.76
C ILE A 493 -1.16 23.29 3.94
N SER A 494 0.12 23.24 3.58
CA SER A 494 1.05 24.37 3.70
C SER A 494 0.88 25.40 2.56
N GLY A 495 1.57 26.54 2.64
CA GLY A 495 1.68 27.52 1.55
C GLY A 495 2.19 26.93 0.22
N GLY A 496 1.94 27.65 -0.87
CA GLY A 496 2.16 27.20 -2.25
C GLY A 496 1.09 26.22 -2.78
N SER A 497 0.14 25.77 -1.95
CA SER A 497 -0.72 24.62 -2.27
C SER A 497 -1.96 24.99 -3.09
N SER A 498 -2.24 24.26 -4.15
CA SER A 498 -3.45 24.50 -4.96
C SER A 498 -4.12 23.26 -5.51
N ASN A 499 -5.41 23.39 -5.85
CA ASN A 499 -6.21 22.38 -6.57
C ASN A 499 -6.37 21.04 -5.81
N ILE A 500 -6.46 21.10 -4.48
CA ILE A 500 -6.55 19.93 -3.59
C ILE A 500 -8.01 19.53 -3.36
N LYS A 501 -8.31 18.23 -3.50
CA LYS A 501 -9.61 17.63 -3.18
C LYS A 501 -9.42 16.53 -2.14
N ILE A 502 -10.11 16.66 -1.01
CA ILE A 502 -10.08 15.72 0.12
C ILE A 502 -11.51 15.22 0.35
N SER A 503 -11.72 13.91 0.47
CA SER A 503 -13.05 13.39 0.78
C SER A 503 -13.07 12.08 1.55
N GLY A 504 -14.11 11.89 2.36
CA GLY A 504 -14.39 10.61 3.03
C GLY A 504 -13.41 10.22 4.14
N ILE A 505 -12.67 11.18 4.70
CA ILE A 505 -11.67 10.94 5.74
C ILE A 505 -12.31 10.95 7.13
N MET A 506 -11.88 10.05 8.02
CA MET A 506 -12.16 10.12 9.45
C MET A 506 -10.87 10.44 10.20
N CYS A 507 -10.85 11.55 10.94
CA CYS A 507 -9.72 12.04 11.73
C CYS A 507 -10.01 11.93 13.21
N GLY A 508 -9.03 11.50 14.02
CA GLY A 508 -9.15 11.57 15.48
C GLY A 508 -8.39 10.49 16.25
N PRO A 509 -7.77 10.82 17.41
CA PRO A 509 -7.49 12.18 17.91
C PRO A 509 -6.38 12.89 17.11
N GLY A 510 -6.16 14.19 17.34
CA GLY A 510 -5.17 15.03 16.62
C GLY A 510 -5.67 16.48 16.44
N HIS A 511 -4.98 17.33 15.68
CA HIS A 511 -5.43 18.73 15.47
C HIS A 511 -6.55 18.91 14.42
N GLY A 512 -6.96 17.88 13.65
CA GLY A 512 -8.00 18.01 12.61
C GLY A 512 -7.44 18.37 11.23
N ILE A 513 -8.22 18.99 10.35
CA ILE A 513 -7.74 19.45 9.03
C ILE A 513 -7.37 20.92 9.13
N SER A 514 -6.11 21.27 8.81
CA SER A 514 -5.64 22.65 8.80
C SER A 514 -5.04 23.08 7.48
N ILE A 515 -5.26 24.35 7.16
CA ILE A 515 -4.51 25.12 6.17
C ILE A 515 -3.58 26.08 6.92
N GLY A 516 -2.30 26.10 6.54
CA GLY A 516 -1.25 26.88 7.18
C GLY A 516 -0.43 26.11 8.23
N ALA A 517 0.39 26.76 9.06
CA ALA A 517 0.44 28.21 9.24
C ALA A 517 0.98 28.96 8.02
N LEU A 518 0.23 29.94 7.51
CA LEU A 518 0.59 30.74 6.33
C LEU A 518 1.30 32.04 6.71
N GLY A 519 2.23 32.49 5.88
CA GLY A 519 2.87 33.81 5.94
C GLY A 519 4.01 33.92 6.96
N HIS A 520 4.60 32.81 7.42
CA HIS A 520 5.75 32.84 8.32
C HIS A 520 7.00 33.33 7.57
N GLY A 521 7.39 34.59 7.79
CA GLY A 521 8.61 35.16 7.18
C GLY A 521 8.54 35.36 5.66
N GLY A 522 7.35 35.41 5.05
CA GLY A 522 7.24 35.50 3.59
C GLY A 522 5.84 35.69 3.01
N PHE A 523 5.73 35.41 1.71
CA PHE A 523 4.51 35.50 0.90
C PHE A 523 4.00 34.09 0.55
N ASP A 524 2.85 33.73 1.10
CA ASP A 524 2.27 32.39 0.92
C ASP A 524 0.95 32.43 0.14
N VAL A 525 0.77 31.45 -0.75
CA VAL A 525 -0.46 31.29 -1.54
C VAL A 525 -1.12 29.94 -1.28
N VAL A 526 -2.44 29.91 -1.08
CA VAL A 526 -3.23 28.68 -1.09
C VAL A 526 -4.52 28.90 -1.89
N GLU A 527 -4.84 28.04 -2.85
CA GLU A 527 -6.11 28.22 -3.58
C GLU A 527 -6.78 26.97 -4.16
N ASN A 528 -8.11 27.05 -4.31
CA ASN A 528 -8.94 25.98 -4.87
C ASN A 528 -8.82 24.67 -4.07
N ILE A 529 -9.21 24.74 -2.80
CA ILE A 529 -9.18 23.62 -1.84
C ILE A 529 -10.62 23.18 -1.56
N ASP A 530 -10.91 21.89 -1.67
CA ASP A 530 -12.24 21.33 -1.42
C ASP A 530 -12.18 20.08 -0.53
N VAL A 531 -12.71 20.21 0.68
CA VAL A 531 -12.75 19.17 1.72
C VAL A 531 -14.21 18.78 1.94
N ARG A 532 -14.58 17.54 1.60
CA ARG A 532 -15.98 17.10 1.62
C ARG A 532 -16.23 15.77 2.35
N ASN A 533 -17.35 15.66 3.07
CA ASN A 533 -17.84 14.41 3.67
C ASN A 533 -16.84 13.75 4.65
N CYS A 534 -16.13 14.54 5.44
CA CYS A 534 -15.17 14.04 6.45
C CYS A 534 -15.79 14.01 7.86
N THR A 535 -15.23 13.21 8.76
CA THR A 535 -15.64 13.11 10.18
C THR A 535 -14.46 13.39 11.10
N MET A 536 -14.61 14.31 12.05
CA MET A 536 -13.62 14.58 13.09
C MET A 536 -14.13 14.06 14.43
N LYS A 537 -13.32 13.28 15.14
CA LYS A 537 -13.67 12.64 16.41
C LYS A 537 -12.62 12.92 17.47
N LYS A 538 -12.99 13.59 18.56
CA LYS A 538 -12.09 13.91 19.68
C LYS A 538 -10.78 14.60 19.25
N THR A 539 -10.84 15.46 18.23
CA THR A 539 -9.72 16.27 17.76
C THR A 539 -9.67 17.61 18.50
N LEU A 540 -8.48 18.22 18.61
CA LEU A 540 -8.31 19.55 19.20
C LEU A 540 -8.96 20.64 18.32
N THR A 541 -8.89 20.50 17.00
CA THR A 541 -9.67 21.35 16.09
C THR A 541 -10.40 20.51 15.05
N GLY A 542 -11.44 21.05 14.42
CA GLY A 542 -12.19 20.36 13.37
C GLY A 542 -11.64 20.69 11.99
N VAL A 543 -11.97 21.88 11.51
CA VAL A 543 -11.41 22.51 10.31
C VAL A 543 -10.83 23.88 10.66
N ARG A 544 -9.57 24.12 10.29
CA ARG A 544 -8.79 25.29 10.71
C ARG A 544 -8.08 25.97 9.54
N ILE A 545 -8.01 27.30 9.58
CA ILE A 545 -7.07 28.10 8.79
C ILE A 545 -6.25 28.93 9.78
N LYS A 546 -4.92 28.80 9.73
CA LYS A 546 -3.96 29.52 10.60
C LYS A 546 -3.03 30.37 9.73
N SER A 547 -2.89 31.67 10.02
CA SER A 547 -1.88 32.54 9.39
C SER A 547 -1.21 33.44 10.43
N TRP A 548 0.08 33.65 10.26
CA TRP A 548 0.88 34.49 11.15
C TRP A 548 0.48 35.96 11.05
N GLN A 549 0.46 36.63 12.20
CA GLN A 549 0.31 38.07 12.25
C GLN A 549 1.54 38.73 11.60
N GLY A 550 1.32 39.65 10.67
CA GLY A 550 2.39 40.23 9.84
C GLY A 550 2.69 39.47 8.55
N GLY A 551 2.12 38.28 8.33
CA GLY A 551 2.33 37.52 7.11
C GLY A 551 1.78 38.20 5.83
N SER A 552 2.15 37.69 4.66
CA SER A 552 1.69 38.23 3.37
C SER A 552 1.27 37.12 2.40
N GLY A 553 0.51 37.48 1.36
CA GLY A 553 -0.02 36.54 0.36
C GLY A 553 -1.54 36.39 0.43
N TYR A 554 -2.08 35.25 0.00
CA TYR A 554 -3.53 35.00 -0.03
C TYR A 554 -3.91 33.52 0.14
N ALA A 555 -5.05 33.28 0.79
CA ALA A 555 -5.72 31.97 0.76
C ALA A 555 -7.18 32.13 0.29
N ARG A 556 -7.54 31.51 -0.84
CA ARG A 556 -8.84 31.75 -1.49
C ARG A 556 -9.50 30.54 -2.14
N ARG A 557 -10.82 30.60 -2.34
CA ARG A 557 -11.61 29.52 -2.95
C ARG A 557 -11.45 28.21 -2.17
N ILE A 558 -11.88 28.23 -0.90
CA ILE A 558 -11.73 27.12 0.06
C ILE A 558 -13.13 26.64 0.49
N SER A 559 -13.36 25.33 0.42
CA SER A 559 -14.64 24.68 0.73
C SER A 559 -14.46 23.61 1.79
N PHE A 560 -15.21 23.71 2.89
CA PHE A 560 -15.41 22.67 3.90
C PHE A 560 -16.88 22.26 3.92
N ALA A 561 -17.20 21.10 3.35
CA ALA A 561 -18.56 20.66 3.08
C ALA A 561 -18.90 19.31 3.74
N GLY A 562 -20.10 19.18 4.34
CA GLY A 562 -20.59 17.89 4.83
C GLY A 562 -19.76 17.29 5.98
N ILE A 563 -19.14 18.14 6.81
CA ILE A 563 -18.24 17.70 7.89
C ILE A 563 -19.06 17.27 9.12
N LYS A 564 -18.72 16.12 9.72
CA LYS A 564 -19.31 15.64 10.98
C LYS A 564 -18.34 15.80 12.15
N PHE A 565 -18.84 16.27 13.29
CA PHE A 565 -18.06 16.44 14.53
C PHE A 565 -18.58 15.53 15.66
N ASP A 566 -17.66 14.81 16.31
CA ASP A 566 -17.91 13.96 17.48
C ASP A 566 -16.96 14.36 18.62
N ALA A 567 -17.47 15.18 19.55
CA ALA A 567 -16.74 15.73 20.70
C ALA A 567 -15.40 16.41 20.32
N VAL A 568 -15.44 17.27 19.30
CA VAL A 568 -14.29 18.08 18.86
C VAL A 568 -14.08 19.26 19.82
N TYR A 569 -12.84 19.62 20.13
CA TYR A 569 -12.56 20.69 21.09
C TYR A 569 -12.84 22.09 20.50
N ASN A 570 -12.19 22.47 19.40
CA ASN A 570 -12.45 23.74 18.68
C ASN A 570 -12.90 23.47 17.22
N PRO A 571 -14.21 23.36 16.93
CA PRO A 571 -14.72 22.80 15.67
C PRO A 571 -14.38 23.58 14.38
N ILE A 572 -14.60 24.90 14.34
CA ILE A 572 -14.32 25.74 13.16
C ILE A 572 -13.44 26.92 13.60
N ILE A 573 -12.26 27.04 12.98
CA ILE A 573 -11.31 28.13 13.27
C ILE A 573 -10.85 28.82 11.98
N ILE A 574 -10.90 30.15 11.96
CA ILE A 574 -9.98 31.00 11.21
C ILE A 574 -9.23 31.86 12.23
N ASP A 575 -7.91 31.81 12.19
CA ASP A 575 -7.03 32.53 13.10
C ASP A 575 -5.91 33.23 12.33
N GLN A 576 -5.99 34.56 12.24
CA GLN A 576 -4.95 35.41 11.66
C GLN A 576 -3.99 36.03 12.70
N TYR A 577 -4.13 35.64 13.97
CA TYR A 577 -3.27 36.06 15.08
C TYR A 577 -2.36 34.91 15.53
N TYR A 578 -2.09 33.95 14.66
CA TYR A 578 -1.37 32.73 15.00
C TYR A 578 0.08 33.04 15.40
N CYS A 579 0.37 32.95 16.70
CA CYS A 579 1.70 33.14 17.28
C CYS A 579 1.94 32.10 18.40
N PRO A 580 2.31 30.85 18.07
CA PRO A 580 2.26 29.72 19.00
C PRO A 580 3.33 29.77 20.11
N THR A 581 4.40 30.54 19.93
CA THR A 581 5.51 30.69 20.90
C THR A 581 5.30 31.84 21.89
N GLN A 582 4.35 32.75 21.61
CA GLN A 582 4.16 34.04 22.31
C GLN A 582 5.41 34.94 22.38
N LYS A 583 6.47 34.61 21.63
CA LYS A 583 7.67 35.43 21.44
C LYS A 583 7.64 36.01 20.03
N ASP A 584 8.07 37.26 19.92
CA ASP A 584 8.19 38.00 18.65
C ASP A 584 6.88 38.09 17.84
N CYS A 585 5.73 38.09 18.53
CA CYS A 585 4.42 38.35 17.92
C CYS A 585 4.32 39.83 17.50
N ILE A 586 4.80 40.16 16.30
CA ILE A 586 4.79 41.54 15.80
C ILE A 586 3.34 42.01 15.63
N THR A 587 2.96 43.09 16.33
CA THR A 587 1.77 43.87 16.00
C THR A 587 1.96 44.58 14.67
N SER A 588 1.69 43.85 13.59
CA SER A 588 1.79 44.33 12.21
C SER A 588 0.42 44.62 11.59
N THR A 589 0.41 45.47 10.57
CA THR A 589 -0.74 45.80 9.71
C THR A 589 -0.87 44.86 8.49
N SER A 590 0.14 44.04 8.18
CA SER A 590 0.07 43.01 7.13
C SER A 590 -0.57 41.71 7.64
N ALA A 591 -1.34 41.04 6.78
CA ALA A 591 -1.78 39.66 6.97
C ALA A 591 -2.05 38.99 5.61
N VAL A 592 -2.05 37.65 5.58
CA VAL A 592 -2.48 36.84 4.43
C VAL A 592 -3.94 37.14 4.10
N LYS A 593 -4.27 37.55 2.87
CA LYS A 593 -5.65 37.87 2.48
C LYS A 593 -6.51 36.61 2.39
N LEU A 594 -7.56 36.52 3.20
CA LEU A 594 -8.49 35.38 3.22
C LEU A 594 -9.79 35.74 2.48
N SER A 595 -10.13 35.03 1.40
CA SER A 595 -11.38 35.27 0.66
C SER A 595 -12.07 34.00 0.13
N ASP A 596 -13.38 34.09 -0.11
CA ASP A 596 -14.15 33.03 -0.80
C ASP A 596 -14.09 31.67 -0.07
N ILE A 597 -14.32 31.69 1.25
CA ILE A 597 -14.23 30.53 2.13
C ILE A 597 -15.65 30.10 2.54
N THR A 598 -16.00 28.84 2.26
CA THR A 598 -17.33 28.28 2.53
C THR A 598 -17.28 27.15 3.55
N PHE A 599 -18.03 27.29 4.63
CA PHE A 599 -18.37 26.23 5.59
C PHE A 599 -19.83 25.84 5.37
N ARG A 600 -20.09 24.62 4.86
CA ARG A 600 -21.45 24.21 4.46
C ARG A 600 -21.87 22.82 4.91
N GLY A 601 -23.07 22.69 5.48
CA GLY A 601 -23.62 21.37 5.86
C GLY A 601 -22.80 20.68 6.94
N ILE A 602 -22.25 21.45 7.89
CA ILE A 602 -21.42 20.94 8.98
C ILE A 602 -22.31 20.66 10.20
N SER A 603 -22.13 19.52 10.86
CA SER A 603 -22.97 19.17 12.03
C SER A 603 -22.25 18.31 13.05
N GLY A 604 -22.64 18.41 14.32
CA GLY A 604 -22.11 17.51 15.36
C GLY A 604 -22.02 18.10 16.76
N THR A 605 -21.06 17.61 17.53
CA THR A 605 -20.85 17.96 18.94
C THR A 605 -19.46 18.54 19.23
N SER A 606 -19.41 19.50 20.15
CA SER A 606 -18.20 20.16 20.63
C SER A 606 -17.97 19.93 22.13
N SER A 607 -16.73 19.78 22.58
CA SER A 607 -16.40 19.77 24.02
C SER A 607 -16.12 21.16 24.60
N MET A 608 -15.97 22.20 23.76
CA MET A 608 -15.92 23.61 24.19
C MET A 608 -17.16 24.39 23.77
N ASP A 609 -17.39 25.50 24.48
CA ASP A 609 -18.57 26.34 24.32
C ASP A 609 -18.45 27.28 23.10
N ASN A 610 -17.26 27.75 22.73
CA ASN A 610 -17.04 28.48 21.46
C ASN A 610 -16.83 27.50 20.29
N VAL A 611 -17.81 27.42 19.39
CA VAL A 611 -17.82 26.39 18.32
C VAL A 611 -17.49 26.90 16.93
N ILE A 612 -17.51 28.22 16.73
CA ILE A 612 -17.15 28.89 15.48
C ILE A 612 -16.32 30.12 15.86
N ASN A 613 -15.02 30.11 15.59
CA ASN A 613 -14.14 31.24 15.83
C ASN A 613 -13.54 31.75 14.52
N ILE A 614 -13.85 32.98 14.11
CA ILE A 614 -13.33 33.60 12.88
C ILE A 614 -12.65 34.93 13.24
N SER A 615 -11.38 34.85 13.62
CA SER A 615 -10.57 35.99 14.07
C SER A 615 -9.66 36.48 12.95
N CYS A 616 -10.09 37.53 12.26
CA CYS A 616 -9.36 38.15 11.15
C CYS A 616 -8.58 39.39 11.61
N SER A 617 -7.53 39.74 10.88
CA SER A 617 -6.66 40.89 11.17
C SER A 617 -7.47 42.18 11.19
N LYS A 618 -7.14 43.12 12.09
CA LYS A 618 -7.83 44.44 12.19
C LYS A 618 -7.72 45.27 10.91
N THR A 619 -6.66 45.10 10.13
CA THR A 619 -6.35 45.89 8.92
C THR A 619 -6.63 45.16 7.61
N VAL A 620 -6.66 43.83 7.63
CA VAL A 620 -6.93 42.99 6.45
C VAL A 620 -8.11 42.07 6.78
N PRO A 621 -9.35 42.45 6.42
CA PRO A 621 -10.53 41.64 6.71
C PRO A 621 -10.55 40.32 5.95
N CYS A 622 -11.18 39.30 6.53
CA CYS A 622 -11.62 38.15 5.76
C CYS A 622 -12.89 38.51 4.98
N THR A 623 -12.97 38.19 3.68
CA THR A 623 -14.12 38.58 2.84
C THR A 623 -14.81 37.40 2.14
N ASN A 624 -16.09 37.56 1.81
CA ASN A 624 -16.92 36.52 1.20
C ASN A 624 -16.87 35.17 1.98
N ILE A 625 -16.97 35.25 3.31
CA ILE A 625 -17.07 34.08 4.18
C ILE A 625 -18.52 33.60 4.22
N VAL A 626 -18.77 32.34 3.85
CA VAL A 626 -20.11 31.75 3.81
C VAL A 626 -20.23 30.66 4.86
N VAL A 627 -21.14 30.83 5.82
CA VAL A 627 -21.46 29.82 6.85
C VAL A 627 -22.92 29.40 6.64
N ASP A 628 -23.14 28.19 6.10
CA ASP A 628 -24.46 27.77 5.60
C ASP A 628 -24.86 26.35 6.05
N ARG A 629 -25.99 26.20 6.75
CA ARG A 629 -26.43 24.91 7.34
C ARG A 629 -25.36 24.32 8.27
N VAL A 630 -24.98 25.07 9.30
CA VAL A 630 -23.99 24.65 10.31
C VAL A 630 -24.66 24.49 11.67
N TYR A 631 -24.63 23.28 12.22
CA TYR A 631 -25.40 22.89 13.41
C TYR A 631 -24.51 22.16 14.43
N ILE A 632 -23.94 22.90 15.37
CA ILE A 632 -23.07 22.37 16.41
C ILE A 632 -23.74 22.56 17.76
N LYS A 633 -23.69 21.52 18.62
CA LYS A 633 -24.18 21.55 20.01
C LYS A 633 -23.07 21.12 20.97
N SER A 634 -23.24 21.35 22.27
CA SER A 634 -22.29 20.79 23.24
C SER A 634 -22.39 19.26 23.29
N ALA A 635 -21.25 18.60 23.48
CA ALA A 635 -21.13 17.20 23.88
C ALA A 635 -21.44 17.01 25.38
N ILE A 636 -21.40 18.09 26.16
CA ILE A 636 -21.69 18.11 27.60
C ILE A 636 -23.17 18.47 27.78
N PRO A 637 -24.01 17.60 28.40
CA PRO A 637 -25.41 17.92 28.65
C PRO A 637 -25.59 19.25 29.41
N GLY A 638 -26.63 20.02 29.05
CA GLY A 638 -26.95 21.30 29.67
C GLY A 638 -26.10 22.50 29.24
N ARG A 639 -24.90 22.30 28.67
CA ARG A 639 -24.07 23.42 28.19
C ARG A 639 -24.57 24.03 26.87
N LYS A 640 -24.57 25.36 26.81
CA LYS A 640 -24.85 26.14 25.60
C LYS A 640 -23.55 26.42 24.85
N VAL A 641 -23.66 26.56 23.54
CA VAL A 641 -22.55 26.92 22.65
C VAL A 641 -22.80 28.26 21.97
N TYR A 642 -21.74 28.95 21.57
CA TYR A 642 -21.76 30.24 20.88
C TYR A 642 -20.70 30.29 19.76
N GLY A 643 -20.74 31.33 18.93
CA GLY A 643 -19.70 31.63 17.94
C GLY A 643 -19.21 33.07 18.06
N SER A 644 -17.96 33.31 17.69
CA SER A 644 -17.28 34.61 17.74
C SER A 644 -16.59 34.93 16.43
N CYS A 645 -16.57 36.20 16.04
CA CYS A 645 -15.80 36.65 14.89
C CYS A 645 -15.42 38.13 14.95
N ILE A 646 -14.30 38.45 14.32
CA ILE A 646 -13.64 39.75 14.32
C ILE A 646 -13.18 40.06 12.89
N ASN A 647 -13.52 41.25 12.38
CA ASN A 647 -13.20 41.74 11.03
C ASN A 647 -13.46 40.74 9.88
N ALA A 648 -14.59 40.03 9.96
CA ALA A 648 -14.99 39.00 9.02
C ALA A 648 -16.28 39.41 8.30
N HIS A 649 -16.25 39.33 6.97
CA HIS A 649 -17.32 39.78 6.08
C HIS A 649 -17.87 38.64 5.22
N GLY A 650 -19.19 38.59 5.06
CA GLY A 650 -19.92 37.58 4.32
C GLY A 650 -21.31 37.30 4.90
N ARG A 651 -21.72 36.03 4.96
CA ARG A 651 -23.09 35.66 5.34
C ARG A 651 -23.19 34.37 6.15
N ALA A 652 -24.06 34.41 7.16
CA ALA A 652 -24.50 33.26 7.94
C ALA A 652 -25.96 32.91 7.61
N SER A 653 -26.24 31.69 7.14
CA SER A 653 -27.59 31.20 6.85
C SER A 653 -27.82 29.82 7.47
N HIS A 654 -28.92 29.65 8.22
CA HIS A 654 -29.24 28.38 8.89
C HIS A 654 -28.10 27.89 9.82
N VAL A 655 -27.65 28.76 10.74
CA VAL A 655 -26.53 28.49 11.64
C VAL A 655 -27.04 28.38 13.09
N LYS A 656 -26.64 27.31 13.79
CA LYS A 656 -26.83 27.14 15.24
C LYS A 656 -25.49 26.71 15.86
N PRO A 657 -24.91 27.48 16.80
CA PRO A 657 -25.41 28.75 17.35
C PRO A 657 -25.42 29.90 16.34
N PHE A 658 -26.21 30.94 16.60
CA PHE A 658 -26.30 32.10 15.69
C PHE A 658 -24.99 32.91 15.69
N LEU A 659 -24.56 33.35 14.51
CA LEU A 659 -23.28 34.05 14.30
C LEU A 659 -23.53 35.51 13.88
N SER A 660 -24.00 36.33 14.82
CA SER A 660 -24.42 37.73 14.59
C SER A 660 -23.30 38.68 14.16
N CYS A 661 -22.05 38.32 14.47
CA CYS A 661 -20.86 39.13 14.17
C CYS A 661 -20.47 39.09 12.67
N LEU A 662 -20.92 38.10 11.90
CA LEU A 662 -20.56 37.93 10.50
C LEU A 662 -21.49 38.79 9.64
N LYS A 663 -21.05 40.02 9.36
CA LYS A 663 -21.79 41.03 8.59
C LYS A 663 -21.47 40.92 7.10
N PRO A 664 -22.33 41.43 6.20
CA PRO A 664 -22.04 41.52 4.76
C PRO A 664 -20.68 42.14 4.42
#